data_AF-A0A388SMA3-F1
#
_entry.id   AF-A0A388SMA3-F1
#
_cell.length_a   1.000
_cell.length_b   1.000
_cell.length_c   1.000
_cell.angle_alpha   90.00
_cell.angle_beta   90.00
_cell.angle_gamma   90.00
#
_symmetry.space_group_name_H-M   'P 1'
#
loop_
_entity.id
_entity.type
_entity.pdbx_description
1 polymer ?
#
loop_
_entity_poly.entity_id
_entity_poly.type
_entity_poly.pdbx_seq_one_letter_code
_entity_poly.pdbx_strand_id
1 'polypeptide(L)'
;MTSPSPVFAARGLCRTFRVAGREVRAVDGVSLDLAPGTITGLLGPDGAGKTTLLRLAAGLLLPDAGSLTVLGRDTVAEAQAVQSAIGYMPQRFGLYEDLSVAENLSLYADLHGVSAAQKAERWPALMRMTGLAPFLDRLAGRLSGGMKQKLGLACTLVRSPRLLLLDEPTVGVDPLSRRELWNIVFSLVRGHGITVLVSTAYLDEAEHCDRVAIMHHGRLVGDGAPGDFTRPLAGRTWFVTPTMRARAAQNLLDAAPGVTDAVLHAGGVRLLTDTPEAARALTDCGLLAGEGQGAGSVGHLTPRTPGFEDGFLALFAALPQEPGTGEEPAPAVSAPHGTFVAASAPPEPDCPPQALAASPVPAAADAPPVIEVRDLERRFGSFMAVKGASFDVRRGEIFGLLGPNGAGKSTIFRMLCGLLPPTGGSLRVAGVDLRRAPAAARRRVGYVAQKFSLYGQLSVIENLRFFASAYGLSGAARESRIAWALRDFDLADAADAQSGELSLGYRQRLAMACALMHEPDILFLDEATSGVDPLARREFWRRITALAESGVTVIVTTHFLDEAEYCDRMAILVGGEVLALGTPAEIRALAPPASQQEGSPQQEGQRNGESRDAPATANQSTIERAFIALAERHRASGPASAPDSTNSTNSTGSTGSTVSPAAPAPTAAPGTLPLDRGAAPSSAALLPAAPARDARPAAFPALLVRMRGLLRKEWLQVVRDPSAIAIALIMPVVLLLLFGYGISLDARDVPVAIVADDLGPEAMEFAARLLLADTFRPRVVTGMRQAEEDLRAGRVDAIVHLQSDFARRLSDATAGAAASTARPDGAPPAGDAGTVPVQLIVNGVDPNNARTVSGYITSVWQSWLSGRVAAAGQAPAVRLVPRMWFNPASDSRYFLVPGLMVLIMTLTGALLTAMVMAREWERGTMEALLVTPVRMGELLTGKLLPYFVLGMGGMVLTVIMALYLFGVPLRGSLAVLAGAASLFLTAALGMGLFISVLARNQFIAGQAALLATFLPALFLSGFIFDLESTPPFVQVVSYAIAARYFATLLKTIFLAGDVWEVIVPNALALAALAAFFLTVARLRCRKRLD
;
A
#
# COMPACT_ATOMS: atom_id res chain seq x y z
N MET A 1 -34.04 46.96 -9.29
CA MET A 1 -33.79 45.75 -8.48
C MET A 1 -32.35 45.32 -8.76
N THR A 2 -31.43 45.56 -7.84
CA THR A 2 -30.02 45.16 -7.97
C THR A 2 -29.89 43.65 -7.76
N SER A 3 -29.36 42.93 -8.75
CA SER A 3 -29.07 41.50 -8.62
C SER A 3 -28.21 41.24 -7.37
N PRO A 4 -28.51 40.21 -6.56
CA PRO A 4 -27.74 39.91 -5.35
C PRO A 4 -26.28 39.63 -5.71
N SER A 5 -25.33 40.18 -4.93
CA SER A 5 -23.91 39.96 -5.13
C SER A 5 -23.57 38.47 -5.04
N PRO A 6 -22.72 37.94 -5.96
CA PRO A 6 -22.37 36.53 -5.97
C PRO A 6 -21.60 36.13 -4.71
N VAL A 7 -21.89 34.92 -4.20
CA VAL A 7 -21.19 34.33 -3.04
C VAL A 7 -19.80 33.83 -3.43
N PHE A 8 -19.60 33.51 -4.70
CA PHE A 8 -18.34 33.11 -5.31
C PHE A 8 -18.29 33.77 -6.69
N ALA A 9 -17.18 34.43 -7.00
CA ALA A 9 -16.95 35.02 -8.32
C ALA A 9 -15.49 34.81 -8.74
N ALA A 10 -15.31 34.00 -9.78
CA ALA A 10 -14.03 33.75 -10.44
C ALA A 10 -13.97 34.53 -11.76
N ARG A 11 -12.82 35.14 -12.07
CA ARG A 11 -12.59 35.90 -13.31
C ARG A 11 -11.25 35.51 -13.93
N GLY A 12 -11.31 34.84 -15.08
CA GLY A 12 -10.12 34.46 -15.86
C GLY A 12 -9.09 33.65 -15.07
N LEU A 13 -9.55 32.77 -14.18
CA LEU A 13 -8.70 32.07 -13.22
C LEU A 13 -7.79 31.08 -13.94
N CYS A 14 -6.49 31.14 -13.67
CA CYS A 14 -5.51 30.20 -14.22
C CYS A 14 -4.67 29.56 -13.11
N ARG A 15 -4.40 28.25 -13.25
CA ARG A 15 -3.48 27.52 -12.39
C ARG A 15 -2.80 26.38 -13.13
N THR A 16 -1.48 26.35 -13.03
CA THR A 16 -0.59 25.42 -13.72
C THR A 16 0.27 24.65 -12.72
N PHE A 17 0.48 23.37 -12.99
CA PHE A 17 1.35 22.50 -12.22
C PHE A 17 2.46 21.93 -13.10
N ARG A 18 3.63 21.69 -12.52
CA ARG A 18 4.70 20.90 -13.16
C ARG A 18 4.69 19.49 -12.57
N VAL A 19 4.32 18.51 -13.38
CA VAL A 19 4.23 17.09 -12.99
C VAL A 19 5.08 16.26 -13.95
N ALA A 20 6.04 15.50 -13.43
CA ALA A 20 6.93 14.63 -14.22
C ALA A 20 7.61 15.33 -15.43
N GLY A 21 7.96 16.61 -15.28
CA GLY A 21 8.56 17.42 -16.35
C GLY A 21 7.58 17.96 -17.40
N ARG A 22 6.29 17.64 -17.31
CA ARG A 22 5.22 18.23 -18.14
C ARG A 22 4.50 19.35 -17.39
N GLU A 23 4.14 20.39 -18.12
CA GLU A 23 3.36 21.51 -17.60
C GLU A 23 1.87 21.24 -17.85
N VAL A 24 1.09 21.13 -16.78
CA VAL A 24 -0.34 20.81 -16.82
C VAL A 24 -1.11 22.04 -16.34
N ARG A 25 -1.84 22.68 -17.25
CA ARG A 25 -2.80 23.74 -16.91
C ARG A 25 -4.07 23.11 -16.34
N ALA A 26 -4.17 23.08 -15.01
CA ALA A 26 -5.31 22.49 -14.33
C ALA A 26 -6.54 23.40 -14.35
N VAL A 27 -6.35 24.71 -14.45
CA VAL A 27 -7.41 25.70 -14.64
C VAL A 27 -6.88 26.71 -15.66
N ASP A 28 -7.63 27.00 -16.72
CA ASP A 28 -7.22 27.83 -17.86
C ASP A 28 -8.35 28.82 -18.20
N GLY A 29 -8.27 30.03 -17.63
CA GLY A 29 -9.20 31.13 -17.94
C GLY A 29 -10.62 30.97 -17.39
N VAL A 30 -10.82 30.21 -16.31
CA VAL A 30 -12.17 29.90 -15.80
C VAL A 30 -12.84 31.13 -15.18
N SER A 31 -14.06 31.43 -15.62
CA SER A 31 -14.92 32.46 -15.03
C SER A 31 -16.27 31.85 -14.66
N LEU A 32 -16.67 31.97 -13.39
CA LEU A 32 -17.86 31.32 -12.83
C LEU A 32 -18.40 32.14 -11.66
N ASP A 33 -19.72 32.29 -11.59
CA ASP A 33 -20.44 33.01 -10.52
C ASP A 33 -21.47 32.10 -9.84
N LEU A 34 -21.50 32.10 -8.51
CA LEU A 34 -22.49 31.35 -7.73
C LEU A 34 -23.49 32.28 -7.03
N ALA A 35 -24.78 31.98 -7.22
CA ALA A 35 -25.88 32.66 -6.56
C ALA A 35 -26.07 32.15 -5.12
N PRO A 36 -26.42 33.01 -4.16
CA PRO A 36 -26.67 32.61 -2.79
C PRO A 36 -27.85 31.63 -2.68
N GLY A 37 -27.73 30.63 -1.81
CA GLY A 37 -28.81 29.68 -1.48
C GLY A 37 -29.15 28.68 -2.57
N THR A 38 -28.22 28.45 -3.52
CA THR A 38 -28.36 27.47 -4.60
C THR A 38 -27.37 26.33 -4.47
N ILE A 39 -27.69 25.19 -5.09
CA ILE A 39 -26.78 24.05 -5.26
C ILE A 39 -26.22 24.11 -6.67
N THR A 40 -24.92 24.32 -6.78
CA THR A 40 -24.21 24.25 -8.07
C THR A 40 -23.36 22.99 -8.15
N GLY A 41 -23.59 22.18 -9.18
CA GLY A 41 -22.78 21.01 -9.50
C GLY A 41 -21.59 21.38 -10.37
N LEU A 42 -20.38 20.94 -10.00
CA LEU A 42 -19.17 21.05 -10.79
C LEU A 42 -18.84 19.68 -11.40
N LEU A 43 -18.89 19.59 -12.72
CA LEU A 43 -18.78 18.34 -13.47
C LEU A 43 -17.60 18.37 -14.42
N GLY A 44 -17.15 17.20 -14.84
CA GLY A 44 -16.08 17.03 -15.81
C GLY A 44 -15.31 15.73 -15.61
N PRO A 45 -14.54 15.27 -16.61
CA PRO A 45 -13.69 14.09 -16.49
C PRO A 45 -12.63 14.20 -15.38
N ASP A 46 -11.98 13.08 -15.08
CA ASP A 46 -10.83 13.08 -14.18
C ASP A 46 -9.71 13.98 -14.73
N GLY A 47 -9.15 14.83 -13.88
CA GLY A 47 -8.12 15.79 -14.30
C GLY A 47 -8.65 17.07 -14.97
N ALA A 48 -9.97 17.25 -15.10
CA ALA A 48 -10.56 18.47 -15.71
C ALA A 48 -10.33 19.77 -14.92
N GLY A 49 -9.84 19.70 -13.67
CA GLY A 49 -9.55 20.88 -12.84
C GLY A 49 -10.49 21.11 -11.64
N LYS A 50 -11.49 20.25 -11.44
CA LYS A 50 -12.57 20.41 -10.42
C LYS A 50 -12.03 20.64 -8.99
N THR A 51 -11.23 19.70 -8.49
CA THR A 51 -10.60 19.80 -7.16
C THR A 51 -9.65 21.00 -7.06
N THR A 52 -8.96 21.36 -8.15
CA THR A 52 -8.10 22.55 -8.18
C THR A 52 -8.93 23.83 -8.00
N LEU A 53 -10.07 23.94 -8.70
CA LEU A 53 -10.99 25.07 -8.56
C LEU A 53 -11.55 25.17 -7.13
N LEU A 54 -11.96 24.05 -6.53
CA LEU A 54 -12.43 24.00 -5.14
C LEU A 54 -11.34 24.42 -4.13
N ARG A 55 -10.09 23.99 -4.33
CA ARG A 55 -8.96 24.39 -3.47
C ARG A 55 -8.58 25.86 -3.62
N LEU A 56 -8.69 26.42 -4.83
CA LEU A 56 -8.56 27.86 -5.06
C LEU A 56 -9.68 28.63 -4.33
N ALA A 57 -10.92 28.15 -4.42
CA ALA A 57 -12.08 28.69 -3.69
C ALA A 57 -11.90 28.66 -2.17
N ALA A 58 -11.27 27.60 -1.66
CA ALA A 58 -11.00 27.45 -0.24
C ALA A 58 -9.79 28.28 0.25
N GLY A 59 -9.06 28.97 -0.64
CA GLY A 59 -7.82 29.66 -0.30
C GLY A 59 -6.68 28.72 0.11
N LEU A 60 -6.72 27.46 -0.34
CA LEU A 60 -5.67 26.45 -0.11
C LEU A 60 -4.61 26.43 -1.22
N LEU A 61 -4.93 27.04 -2.35
CA LEU A 61 -4.03 27.25 -3.48
C LEU A 61 -4.10 28.72 -3.91
N LEU A 62 -3.00 29.20 -4.47
CA LEU A 62 -2.93 30.52 -5.10
C LEU A 62 -3.10 30.36 -6.62
N PRO A 63 -3.87 31.24 -7.29
CA PRO A 63 -3.91 31.30 -8.74
C PRO A 63 -2.61 31.87 -9.31
N ASP A 64 -2.26 31.46 -10.54
CA ASP A 64 -1.14 32.06 -11.29
C ASP A 64 -1.56 33.34 -12.00
N ALA A 65 -2.83 33.41 -12.43
CA ALA A 65 -3.45 34.58 -13.03
C ALA A 65 -4.97 34.58 -12.77
N GLY A 66 -5.60 35.74 -12.98
CA GLY A 66 -7.02 35.96 -12.70
C GLY A 66 -7.28 36.37 -11.24
N SER A 67 -8.56 36.56 -10.90
CA SER A 67 -8.99 36.91 -9.55
C SER A 67 -10.14 36.02 -9.08
N LEU A 68 -10.20 35.81 -7.76
CA LEU A 68 -11.21 34.98 -7.13
C LEU A 68 -11.67 35.61 -5.82
N THR A 69 -12.96 35.87 -5.73
CA THR A 69 -13.59 36.39 -4.51
C THR A 69 -14.62 35.39 -3.98
N VAL A 70 -14.59 35.16 -2.67
CA VAL A 70 -15.50 34.26 -1.95
C VAL A 70 -16.08 35.02 -0.76
N LEU A 71 -17.42 35.05 -0.67
CA LEU A 71 -18.17 35.83 0.33
C LEU A 71 -17.75 37.31 0.36
N GLY A 72 -17.40 37.87 -0.80
CA GLY A 72 -16.93 39.26 -0.95
C GLY A 72 -15.49 39.51 -0.49
N ARG A 73 -14.72 38.45 -0.19
CA ARG A 73 -13.32 38.51 0.24
C ARG A 73 -12.41 37.94 -0.83
N ASP A 74 -11.23 38.52 -1.02
CA ASP A 74 -10.24 38.01 -1.97
C ASP A 74 -9.54 36.76 -1.41
N THR A 75 -9.46 35.67 -2.20
CA THR A 75 -8.90 34.40 -1.70
C THR A 75 -7.38 34.40 -1.55
N VAL A 76 -6.68 35.38 -2.14
CA VAL A 76 -5.22 35.54 -2.04
C VAL A 76 -4.88 36.45 -0.86
N ALA A 77 -5.53 37.61 -0.76
CA ALA A 77 -5.26 38.59 0.29
C ALA A 77 -5.87 38.21 1.65
N GLU A 78 -7.04 37.55 1.66
CA GLU A 78 -7.84 37.30 2.86
C GLU A 78 -8.13 35.80 3.09
N ALA A 79 -7.19 34.93 2.72
CA ALA A 79 -7.35 33.48 2.78
C ALA A 79 -7.87 32.96 4.14
N GLN A 80 -7.31 33.41 5.26
CA GLN A 80 -7.74 32.99 6.61
C GLN A 80 -9.19 33.40 6.90
N ALA A 81 -9.59 34.58 6.44
CA ALA A 81 -10.93 35.10 6.64
C ALA A 81 -11.94 34.29 5.79
N VAL A 82 -11.58 33.91 4.55
CA VAL A 82 -12.37 33.00 3.71
C VAL A 82 -12.51 31.63 4.38
N GLN A 83 -11.40 31.01 4.79
CA GLN A 83 -11.38 29.69 5.44
C GLN A 83 -12.23 29.65 6.72
N SER A 84 -12.30 30.75 7.46
CA SER A 84 -13.14 30.84 8.67
C SER A 84 -14.65 30.90 8.38
N ALA A 85 -15.06 31.27 7.16
CA ALA A 85 -16.44 31.54 6.78
C ALA A 85 -17.10 30.46 5.90
N ILE A 86 -16.29 29.55 5.35
CA ILE A 86 -16.73 28.44 4.50
C ILE A 86 -16.61 27.10 5.25
N GLY A 87 -17.31 26.08 4.75
CA GLY A 87 -17.03 24.69 5.07
C GLY A 87 -16.43 24.01 3.84
N TYR A 88 -15.30 23.33 3.98
CA TYR A 88 -14.69 22.56 2.89
C TYR A 88 -14.53 21.09 3.28
N MET A 89 -15.14 20.22 2.49
CA MET A 89 -15.03 18.78 2.59
C MET A 89 -14.18 18.27 1.41
N PRO A 90 -12.90 17.93 1.60
CA PRO A 90 -12.05 17.39 0.54
C PRO A 90 -12.44 15.96 0.15
N GLN A 91 -12.08 15.55 -1.08
CA GLN A 91 -12.35 14.21 -1.63
C GLN A 91 -11.88 13.07 -0.72
N ARG A 92 -10.71 13.23 -0.08
CA ARG A 92 -10.26 12.37 1.02
C ARG A 92 -10.32 13.17 2.31
N PHE A 93 -11.40 12.97 3.06
CA PHE A 93 -11.54 13.62 4.36
C PHE A 93 -10.51 13.05 5.35
N GLY A 94 -9.71 13.95 5.96
CA GLY A 94 -8.69 13.60 6.94
C GLY A 94 -9.28 13.27 8.32
N LEU A 95 -10.15 12.27 8.40
CA LEU A 95 -10.58 11.73 9.69
C LEU A 95 -9.40 11.02 10.35
N TYR A 96 -9.23 11.23 11.66
CA TYR A 96 -8.31 10.42 12.45
C TYR A 96 -8.99 9.08 12.71
N GLU A 97 -8.54 8.05 11.99
CA GLU A 97 -9.18 6.73 12.01
C GLU A 97 -9.07 6.02 13.38
N ASP A 98 -8.06 6.38 14.15
CA ASP A 98 -7.79 5.88 15.51
C ASP A 98 -8.55 6.65 16.61
N LEU A 99 -9.27 7.71 16.24
CA LEU A 99 -10.17 8.44 17.14
C LEU A 99 -11.62 7.99 16.91
N SER A 100 -12.42 8.03 17.97
CA SER A 100 -13.87 7.82 17.92
C SER A 100 -14.59 8.92 17.12
N VAL A 101 -15.85 8.66 16.77
CA VAL A 101 -16.74 9.66 16.15
C VAL A 101 -16.82 10.91 17.02
N ALA A 102 -16.99 10.76 18.34
CA ALA A 102 -17.09 11.87 19.28
C ALA A 102 -15.77 12.65 19.42
N GLU A 103 -14.63 11.97 19.46
CA GLU A 103 -13.31 12.60 19.55
C GLU A 103 -12.98 13.38 18.27
N ASN A 104 -13.24 12.82 17.09
CA ASN A 104 -13.07 13.55 15.83
C ASN A 104 -13.92 14.82 15.84
N LEU A 105 -15.22 14.71 16.15
CA LEU A 105 -16.11 15.86 16.11
C LEU A 105 -15.73 16.93 17.16
N SER A 106 -15.26 16.51 18.34
CA SER A 106 -14.78 17.42 19.38
C SER A 106 -13.52 18.15 18.95
N LEU A 107 -12.54 17.43 18.38
CA LEU A 107 -11.30 17.98 17.87
C LEU A 107 -11.55 19.05 16.80
N TYR A 108 -12.37 18.75 15.79
CA TYR A 108 -12.71 19.74 14.76
C TYR A 108 -13.45 20.94 15.37
N ALA A 109 -14.33 20.72 16.36
CA ALA A 109 -14.97 21.82 17.07
C ALA A 109 -13.97 22.72 17.82
N ASP A 110 -12.97 22.14 18.48
CA ASP A 110 -11.92 22.87 19.19
C ASP A 110 -11.02 23.65 18.23
N LEU A 111 -10.61 23.03 17.12
CA LEU A 111 -9.80 23.68 16.08
C LEU A 111 -10.53 24.86 15.43
N HIS A 112 -11.85 24.78 15.31
CA HIS A 112 -12.68 25.88 14.80
C HIS A 112 -13.13 26.88 15.87
N GLY A 113 -12.67 26.73 17.12
CA GLY A 113 -12.96 27.66 18.23
C GLY A 113 -14.43 27.68 18.64
N VAL A 114 -15.17 26.57 18.46
CA VAL A 114 -16.58 26.46 18.83
C VAL A 114 -16.70 26.28 20.34
N SER A 115 -17.43 27.19 20.99
CA SER A 115 -17.56 27.19 22.46
C SER A 115 -18.37 25.99 22.96
N ALA A 116 -18.19 25.60 24.23
CA ALA A 116 -18.93 24.48 24.83
C ALA A 116 -20.45 24.66 24.75
N ALA A 117 -20.96 25.90 24.87
CA ALA A 117 -22.37 26.21 24.72
C ALA A 117 -22.86 25.97 23.28
N GLN A 118 -22.08 26.39 22.28
CA GLN A 118 -22.40 26.14 20.86
C GLN A 118 -22.33 24.65 20.52
N LYS A 119 -21.38 23.90 21.11
CA LYS A 119 -21.33 22.45 20.97
C LYS A 119 -22.61 21.80 21.53
N ALA A 120 -23.02 22.16 22.75
CA ALA A 120 -24.21 21.61 23.38
C ALA A 120 -25.50 21.84 22.57
N GLU A 121 -25.63 22.99 21.91
CA GLU A 121 -26.77 23.31 21.05
C GLU A 121 -26.74 22.54 19.71
N ARG A 122 -25.57 22.44 19.08
CA ARG A 122 -25.45 21.98 17.69
C ARG A 122 -25.20 20.48 17.55
N TRP A 123 -24.61 19.86 18.56
CA TRP A 123 -24.32 18.43 18.56
C TRP A 123 -25.58 17.56 18.37
N PRO A 124 -26.69 17.78 19.10
CA PRO A 124 -27.90 16.98 18.91
C PRO A 124 -28.47 17.12 17.50
N ALA A 125 -28.41 18.33 16.92
CA ALA A 125 -28.85 18.58 15.55
C ALA A 125 -27.99 17.83 14.52
N LEU A 126 -26.66 17.91 14.64
CA LEU A 126 -25.71 17.20 13.77
C LEU A 126 -25.88 15.67 13.88
N MET A 127 -26.05 15.14 15.09
CA MET A 127 -26.23 13.71 15.32
C MET A 127 -27.54 13.17 14.75
N ARG A 128 -28.63 13.93 14.93
CA ARG A 128 -29.94 13.58 14.35
C ARG A 128 -29.91 13.64 12.83
N MET A 129 -29.28 14.66 12.26
CA MET A 129 -29.16 14.85 10.82
C MET A 129 -28.30 13.77 10.15
N THR A 130 -27.19 13.37 10.78
CA THR A 130 -26.25 12.39 10.22
C THR A 130 -26.59 10.94 10.60
N GLY A 131 -27.42 10.71 11.61
CA GLY A 131 -27.74 9.39 12.14
C GLY A 131 -26.58 8.71 12.87
N LEU A 132 -25.57 9.47 13.33
CA LEU A 132 -24.36 8.94 13.96
C LEU A 132 -24.44 8.78 15.48
N ALA A 133 -25.55 9.19 16.10
CA ALA A 133 -25.73 9.10 17.56
C ALA A 133 -25.40 7.72 18.19
N PRO A 134 -25.77 6.57 17.57
CA PRO A 134 -25.46 5.26 18.14
C PRO A 134 -23.97 4.85 18.05
N PHE A 135 -23.15 5.62 17.33
CA PHE A 135 -21.79 5.24 16.97
C PHE A 135 -20.72 6.17 17.55
N LEU A 136 -21.07 7.00 18.53
CA LEU A 136 -20.20 8.02 19.10
C LEU A 136 -18.85 7.48 19.59
N ASP A 137 -18.85 6.32 20.26
CA ASP A 137 -17.64 5.69 20.81
C ASP A 137 -16.91 4.80 19.80
N ARG A 138 -17.47 4.62 18.60
CA ARG A 138 -16.87 3.78 17.56
C ARG A 138 -15.74 4.53 16.89
N LEU A 139 -14.57 3.87 16.78
CA LEU A 139 -13.43 4.39 16.01
C LEU A 139 -13.84 4.71 14.57
N ALA A 140 -13.45 5.89 14.09
CA ALA A 140 -13.78 6.37 12.75
C ALA A 140 -13.28 5.39 11.68
N GLY A 141 -12.12 4.76 11.87
CA GLY A 141 -11.56 3.75 10.96
C GLY A 141 -12.47 2.53 10.75
N ARG A 142 -13.32 2.20 11.73
CA ARG A 142 -14.27 1.06 11.68
C ARG A 142 -15.64 1.42 11.12
N LEU A 143 -15.88 2.67 10.72
CA LEU A 143 -17.13 3.10 10.10
C LEU A 143 -17.21 2.64 8.62
N SER A 144 -18.42 2.49 8.09
CA SER A 144 -18.61 2.29 6.64
C SER A 144 -18.21 3.56 5.88
N GLY A 145 -17.90 3.45 4.58
CA GLY A 145 -17.56 4.62 3.76
C GLY A 145 -18.61 5.75 3.84
N GLY A 146 -19.89 5.41 3.73
CA GLY A 146 -20.98 6.38 3.88
C GLY A 146 -21.03 7.04 5.27
N MET A 147 -20.80 6.26 6.34
CA MET A 147 -20.73 6.81 7.70
C MET A 147 -19.51 7.72 7.90
N LYS A 148 -18.37 7.38 7.30
CA LYS A 148 -17.18 8.25 7.30
C LYS A 148 -17.48 9.57 6.58
N GLN A 149 -18.15 9.55 5.44
CA GLN A 149 -18.53 10.77 4.73
C GLN A 149 -19.53 11.62 5.51
N LYS A 150 -20.52 11.00 6.17
CA LYS A 150 -21.44 11.72 7.07
C LYS A 150 -20.73 12.33 8.28
N LEU A 151 -19.73 11.65 8.85
CA LEU A 151 -18.91 12.21 9.91
C LEU A 151 -18.07 13.39 9.38
N GLY A 152 -17.47 13.26 8.20
CA GLY A 152 -16.73 14.35 7.56
C GLY A 152 -17.63 15.57 7.30
N LEU A 153 -18.85 15.34 6.81
CA LEU A 153 -19.86 16.39 6.64
C LEU A 153 -20.25 17.00 8.00
N ALA A 154 -20.44 16.19 9.04
CA ALA A 154 -20.70 16.68 10.40
C ALA A 154 -19.57 17.57 10.91
N CYS A 155 -18.31 17.13 10.75
CA CYS A 155 -17.09 17.89 11.09
C CYS A 155 -17.02 19.22 10.34
N THR A 156 -17.39 19.23 9.06
CA THR A 156 -17.43 20.44 8.22
C THR A 156 -18.54 21.41 8.66
N LEU A 157 -19.64 20.89 9.21
CA LEU A 157 -20.81 21.64 9.67
C LEU A 157 -20.77 21.97 11.17
N VAL A 158 -19.65 21.68 11.85
CA VAL A 158 -19.46 22.05 13.25
C VAL A 158 -19.54 23.57 13.43
N ARG A 159 -19.20 24.36 12.41
CA ARG A 159 -19.54 25.79 12.28
C ARG A 159 -20.75 25.95 11.34
N SER A 160 -21.54 27.03 11.41
CA SER A 160 -22.61 27.30 10.42
C SER A 160 -21.98 28.03 9.24
N PRO A 161 -21.62 27.37 8.12
CA PRO A 161 -20.96 28.05 7.01
C PRO A 161 -21.99 28.72 6.11
N ARG A 162 -21.60 29.79 5.42
CA ARG A 162 -22.46 30.42 4.39
C ARG A 162 -22.29 29.78 3.01
N LEU A 163 -21.12 29.21 2.76
CA LEU A 163 -20.76 28.48 1.56
C LEU A 163 -20.15 27.13 1.98
N LEU A 164 -20.69 26.05 1.43
CA LEU A 164 -20.22 24.69 1.61
C LEU A 164 -19.61 24.18 0.29
N LEU A 165 -18.34 23.82 0.34
CA LEU A 165 -17.57 23.27 -0.76
C LEU A 165 -17.43 21.76 -0.54
N LEU A 166 -18.04 20.96 -1.41
CA LEU A 166 -18.03 19.50 -1.31
C LEU A 166 -17.28 18.92 -2.51
N ASP A 167 -16.13 18.31 -2.27
CA ASP A 167 -15.30 17.71 -3.32
C ASP A 167 -15.60 16.21 -3.40
N GLU A 168 -16.46 15.79 -4.34
CA GLU A 168 -16.84 14.39 -4.56
C GLU A 168 -17.30 13.64 -3.29
N PRO A 169 -18.26 14.20 -2.52
CA PRO A 169 -18.63 13.70 -1.19
C PRO A 169 -19.29 12.30 -1.20
N THR A 170 -19.78 11.85 -2.36
CA THR A 170 -20.56 10.62 -2.54
C THR A 170 -19.77 9.52 -3.27
N VAL A 171 -18.51 9.76 -3.65
CA VAL A 171 -17.67 8.77 -4.31
C VAL A 171 -17.36 7.60 -3.36
N GLY A 172 -17.56 6.37 -3.82
CA GLY A 172 -17.37 5.15 -3.02
C GLY A 172 -18.42 4.93 -1.92
N VAL A 173 -19.49 5.72 -1.91
CA VAL A 173 -20.63 5.59 -0.98
C VAL A 173 -21.72 4.74 -1.62
N ASP A 174 -22.32 3.83 -0.84
CA ASP A 174 -23.43 3.00 -1.31
C ASP A 174 -24.69 3.85 -1.63
N PRO A 175 -25.59 3.39 -2.53
CA PRO A 175 -26.73 4.17 -2.99
C PRO A 175 -27.62 4.71 -1.86
N LEU A 176 -27.86 3.91 -0.82
CA LEU A 176 -28.69 4.32 0.32
C LEU A 176 -28.02 5.45 1.11
N SER A 177 -26.74 5.28 1.47
CA SER A 177 -25.97 6.30 2.18
C SER A 177 -25.81 7.59 1.35
N ARG A 178 -25.72 7.49 0.02
CA ARG A 178 -25.69 8.62 -0.91
C ARG A 178 -27.00 9.41 -0.86
N ARG A 179 -28.15 8.74 -0.96
CA ARG A 179 -29.48 9.36 -0.82
C ARG A 179 -29.61 10.10 0.51
N GLU A 180 -29.19 9.45 1.60
CA GLU A 180 -29.19 10.04 2.93
C GLU A 180 -28.30 11.31 3.00
N LEU A 181 -27.14 11.31 2.35
CA LEU A 181 -26.24 12.48 2.29
C LEU A 181 -26.87 13.63 1.49
N TRP A 182 -27.48 13.36 0.34
CA TRP A 182 -28.17 14.38 -0.45
C TRP A 182 -29.36 14.98 0.28
N ASN A 183 -30.14 14.16 1.01
CA ASN A 183 -31.21 14.67 1.87
C ASN A 183 -30.69 15.66 2.91
N ILE A 184 -29.51 15.42 3.48
CA ILE A 184 -28.85 16.36 4.38
C ILE A 184 -28.52 17.66 3.63
N VAL A 185 -27.88 17.58 2.46
CA VAL A 185 -27.52 18.78 1.65
C VAL A 185 -28.76 19.60 1.29
N PHE A 186 -29.84 18.96 0.81
CA PHE A 186 -31.09 19.66 0.51
C PHE A 186 -31.71 20.32 1.75
N SER A 187 -31.66 19.66 2.91
CA SER A 187 -32.17 20.23 4.17
C SER A 187 -31.38 21.47 4.62
N LEU A 188 -30.07 21.51 4.37
CA LEU A 188 -29.21 22.65 4.69
C LEU A 188 -29.51 23.86 3.80
N VAL A 189 -29.70 23.62 2.50
CA VAL A 189 -30.00 24.68 1.53
C VAL A 189 -31.41 25.24 1.77
N ARG A 190 -32.43 24.36 1.84
CA ARG A 190 -33.83 24.78 2.03
C ARG A 190 -34.11 25.36 3.41
N GLY A 191 -33.51 24.79 4.47
CA GLY A 191 -33.77 25.20 5.85
C GLY A 191 -32.93 26.37 6.35
N HIS A 192 -31.69 26.51 5.85
CA HIS A 192 -30.71 27.48 6.40
C HIS A 192 -30.14 28.45 5.34
N GLY A 193 -30.54 28.34 4.07
CA GLY A 193 -30.09 29.22 3.00
C GLY A 193 -28.59 29.11 2.68
N ILE A 194 -27.97 27.97 3.01
CA ILE A 194 -26.54 27.72 2.74
C ILE A 194 -26.35 27.55 1.23
N THR A 195 -25.28 28.15 0.68
CA THR A 195 -24.89 27.94 -0.72
C THR A 195 -23.98 26.73 -0.81
N VAL A 196 -24.18 25.86 -1.80
CA VAL A 196 -23.39 24.63 -1.94
C VAL A 196 -22.76 24.57 -3.33
N LEU A 197 -21.44 24.40 -3.39
CA LEU A 197 -20.73 24.01 -4.60
C LEU A 197 -20.25 22.57 -4.42
N VAL A 198 -20.77 21.64 -5.21
CA VAL A 198 -20.47 20.21 -5.12
C VAL A 198 -19.80 19.74 -6.40
N SER A 199 -18.58 19.20 -6.31
CA SER A 199 -17.99 18.42 -7.39
C SER A 199 -18.57 17.01 -7.37
N THR A 200 -19.06 16.53 -8.50
CA THR A 200 -19.56 15.16 -8.63
C THR A 200 -19.16 14.55 -9.97
N ALA A 201 -18.91 13.24 -9.95
CA ALA A 201 -18.72 12.41 -11.13
C ALA A 201 -20.01 11.67 -11.52
N TYR A 202 -21.11 11.90 -10.80
CA TYR A 202 -22.41 11.26 -10.99
C TYR A 202 -23.36 12.23 -11.71
N LEU A 203 -23.81 11.84 -12.90
CA LEU A 203 -24.66 12.70 -13.75
C LEU A 203 -26.09 12.82 -13.21
N ASP A 204 -26.59 11.77 -12.56
CA ASP A 204 -27.85 11.74 -11.81
C ASP A 204 -27.82 12.76 -10.67
N GLU A 205 -26.71 12.89 -9.95
CA GLU A 205 -26.57 13.90 -8.89
C GLU A 205 -26.59 15.33 -9.43
N ALA A 206 -25.95 15.55 -10.57
CA ALA A 206 -25.93 16.84 -11.25
C ALA A 206 -27.32 17.28 -11.73
N GLU A 207 -28.17 16.34 -12.13
CA GLU A 207 -29.57 16.61 -12.52
C GLU A 207 -30.40 17.19 -11.38
N HIS A 208 -30.04 16.92 -10.12
CA HIS A 208 -30.70 17.48 -8.94
C HIS A 208 -30.16 18.87 -8.53
N CYS A 209 -29.11 19.38 -9.19
CA CYS A 209 -28.55 20.69 -8.89
C CYS A 209 -29.37 21.81 -9.55
N ASP A 210 -29.41 22.98 -8.93
CA ASP A 210 -30.09 24.16 -9.51
C ASP A 210 -29.34 24.66 -10.76
N ARG A 211 -28.02 24.50 -10.77
CA ARG A 211 -27.10 24.91 -11.84
C ARG A 211 -25.94 23.92 -11.95
N VAL A 212 -25.41 23.74 -13.15
CA VAL A 212 -24.29 22.85 -13.44
C VAL A 212 -23.23 23.59 -14.26
N ALA A 213 -21.98 23.47 -13.81
CA ALA A 213 -20.78 23.96 -14.47
C ALA A 213 -19.95 22.76 -14.95
N ILE A 214 -19.75 22.62 -16.26
CA ILE A 214 -19.04 21.50 -16.89
C ILE A 214 -17.64 21.96 -17.29
N MET A 215 -16.61 21.29 -16.75
CA MET A 215 -15.21 21.53 -17.03
C MET A 215 -14.59 20.45 -17.93
N HIS A 216 -13.71 20.86 -18.83
CA HIS A 216 -12.88 19.97 -19.64
C HIS A 216 -11.51 20.61 -19.86
N HIS A 217 -10.42 19.87 -19.64
CA HIS A 217 -9.03 20.36 -19.76
C HIS A 217 -8.77 21.73 -19.13
N GLY A 218 -9.29 21.95 -17.92
CA GLY A 218 -9.11 23.21 -17.18
C GLY A 218 -9.99 24.36 -17.65
N ARG A 219 -10.83 24.20 -18.68
CA ARG A 219 -11.75 25.23 -19.19
C ARG A 219 -13.20 24.92 -18.82
N LEU A 220 -14.01 25.96 -18.70
CA LEU A 220 -15.45 25.84 -18.55
C LEU A 220 -16.10 25.70 -19.93
N VAL A 221 -16.77 24.58 -20.17
CA VAL A 221 -17.38 24.22 -21.47
C VAL A 221 -18.88 24.48 -21.48
N GLY A 222 -19.52 24.36 -20.33
CA GLY A 222 -20.95 24.59 -20.17
C GLY A 222 -21.25 25.15 -18.79
N ASP A 223 -22.23 26.05 -18.72
CA ASP A 223 -22.72 26.66 -17.48
C ASP A 223 -24.19 27.04 -17.64
N GLY A 224 -25.06 26.42 -16.85
CA GLY A 224 -26.52 26.63 -16.96
C GLY A 224 -27.32 25.71 -16.04
N ALA A 225 -28.65 25.79 -16.11
CA ALA A 225 -29.49 24.80 -15.44
C ALA A 225 -29.40 23.44 -16.17
N PRO A 226 -29.57 22.30 -15.49
CA PRO A 226 -29.53 20.98 -16.15
C PRO A 226 -30.45 20.89 -17.39
N GLY A 227 -31.63 21.51 -17.34
CA GLY A 227 -32.57 21.53 -18.46
C GLY A 227 -32.09 22.32 -19.69
N ASP A 228 -31.15 23.26 -19.54
CA ASP A 228 -30.60 24.02 -20.66
C ASP A 228 -29.76 23.12 -21.59
N PHE A 229 -29.17 22.05 -21.04
CA PHE A 229 -28.39 21.06 -21.78
C PHE A 229 -29.26 19.99 -22.47
N THR A 230 -30.50 19.78 -22.02
CA THR A 230 -31.41 18.78 -22.60
C THR A 230 -32.34 19.35 -23.66
N ARG A 231 -32.70 20.64 -23.59
CA ARG A 231 -33.55 21.32 -24.60
C ARG A 231 -33.08 21.14 -26.05
N PRO A 232 -31.77 21.25 -26.39
CA PRO A 232 -31.29 21.06 -27.76
C PRO A 232 -31.44 19.64 -28.30
N LEU A 233 -31.76 18.67 -27.44
CA LEU A 233 -31.86 17.25 -27.78
C LEU A 233 -33.29 16.76 -28.02
N ALA A 234 -34.28 17.67 -27.98
CA ALA A 234 -35.66 17.32 -28.28
C ALA A 234 -35.77 16.66 -29.67
N GLY A 235 -36.33 15.45 -29.72
CA GLY A 235 -36.47 14.67 -30.95
C GLY A 235 -35.21 13.93 -31.42
N ARG A 236 -34.13 13.92 -30.63
CA ARG A 236 -32.87 13.20 -30.92
C ARG A 236 -32.63 11.99 -30.01
N THR A 237 -33.47 11.80 -29.00
CA THR A 237 -33.36 10.73 -28.00
C THR A 237 -34.44 9.68 -28.15
N TRP A 238 -34.02 8.44 -28.15
CA TRP A 238 -34.89 7.30 -28.43
C TRP A 238 -34.59 6.13 -27.49
N PHE A 239 -35.54 5.22 -27.38
CA PHE A 239 -35.41 3.97 -26.67
C PHE A 239 -35.69 2.81 -27.63
N VAL A 240 -34.76 1.88 -27.72
CA VAL A 240 -34.90 0.69 -28.55
C VAL A 240 -35.23 -0.47 -27.63
N THR A 241 -36.41 -1.07 -27.83
CA THR A 241 -36.78 -2.36 -27.24
C THR A 241 -36.21 -3.46 -28.14
N PRO A 242 -35.13 -4.15 -27.73
CA PRO A 242 -34.43 -5.05 -28.62
C PRO A 242 -35.23 -6.33 -28.84
N THR A 243 -35.24 -6.84 -30.07
CA THR A 243 -35.78 -8.18 -30.43
C THR A 243 -34.75 -9.28 -30.19
N MET A 244 -33.49 -8.90 -29.97
CA MET A 244 -32.35 -9.75 -29.68
C MET A 244 -31.77 -9.43 -28.30
N ARG A 245 -30.63 -10.05 -27.93
CA ARG A 245 -29.93 -9.68 -26.68
C ARG A 245 -29.59 -8.19 -26.71
N ALA A 246 -29.91 -7.46 -25.64
CA ALA A 246 -29.73 -6.01 -25.55
C ALA A 246 -28.28 -5.57 -25.85
N ARG A 247 -27.28 -6.35 -25.44
CA ARG A 247 -25.85 -6.09 -25.72
C ARG A 247 -25.51 -6.16 -27.21
N ALA A 248 -26.02 -7.18 -27.91
CA ALA A 248 -25.83 -7.31 -29.35
C ALA A 248 -26.54 -6.17 -30.10
N ALA A 249 -27.73 -5.77 -29.64
CA ALA A 249 -28.43 -4.61 -30.17
C ALA A 249 -27.65 -3.32 -29.95
N GLN A 250 -27.08 -3.11 -28.75
CA GLN A 250 -26.22 -1.96 -28.46
C GLN A 250 -25.04 -1.90 -29.43
N ASN A 251 -24.30 -2.99 -29.61
CA ASN A 251 -23.11 -3.00 -30.47
C ASN A 251 -23.44 -2.70 -31.95
N LEU A 252 -24.58 -3.20 -32.45
CA LEU A 252 -25.03 -2.90 -33.81
C LEU A 252 -25.47 -1.43 -33.97
N LEU A 253 -26.10 -0.86 -32.94
CA LEU A 253 -26.55 0.53 -32.95
C LEU A 253 -25.39 1.52 -32.76
N ASP A 254 -24.42 1.21 -31.90
CA ASP A 254 -23.23 2.04 -31.66
C ASP A 254 -22.37 2.17 -32.93
N ALA A 255 -22.40 1.15 -33.80
CA ALA A 255 -21.71 1.15 -35.09
C ALA A 255 -22.51 1.79 -36.24
N ALA A 256 -23.76 2.20 -36.01
CA ALA A 256 -24.64 2.69 -37.06
C ALA A 256 -24.38 4.18 -37.39
N PRO A 257 -24.40 4.57 -38.68
CA PRO A 257 -24.20 5.97 -39.07
C PRO A 257 -25.35 6.85 -38.55
N GLY A 258 -25.01 8.05 -38.06
CA GLY A 258 -25.96 9.00 -37.48
C GLY A 258 -26.30 8.76 -36.01
N VAL A 259 -25.72 7.72 -35.39
CA VAL A 259 -25.81 7.49 -33.94
C VAL A 259 -24.65 8.20 -33.24
N THR A 260 -24.97 9.03 -32.26
CA THR A 260 -23.98 9.69 -31.39
C THR A 260 -23.61 8.81 -30.20
N ASP A 261 -24.57 8.08 -29.64
CA ASP A 261 -24.35 7.22 -28.46
C ASP A 261 -25.43 6.13 -28.36
N ALA A 262 -25.03 4.91 -28.00
CA ALA A 262 -25.93 3.79 -27.71
C ALA A 262 -25.59 3.13 -26.35
N VAL A 263 -26.51 3.19 -25.39
CA VAL A 263 -26.26 2.76 -24.00
C VAL A 263 -27.36 1.82 -23.50
N LEU A 264 -26.97 0.74 -22.81
CA LEU A 264 -27.91 -0.16 -22.16
C LEU A 264 -28.64 0.57 -21.03
N HIS A 265 -29.97 0.53 -21.05
CA HIS A 265 -30.78 1.13 -20.00
C HIS A 265 -32.12 0.40 -19.88
N ALA A 266 -32.54 0.09 -18.65
CA ALA A 266 -33.85 -0.47 -18.35
C ALA A 266 -34.25 -1.72 -19.18
N GLY A 267 -33.28 -2.56 -19.57
CA GLY A 267 -33.52 -3.76 -20.40
C GLY A 267 -33.67 -3.51 -21.90
N GLY A 268 -33.41 -2.30 -22.38
CA GLY A 268 -33.28 -1.95 -23.80
C GLY A 268 -32.02 -1.11 -24.06
N VAL A 269 -32.00 -0.41 -25.19
CA VAL A 269 -30.89 0.48 -25.58
C VAL A 269 -31.41 1.91 -25.71
N ARG A 270 -30.87 2.83 -24.91
CA ARG A 270 -31.05 4.27 -25.13
C ARG A 270 -30.16 4.68 -26.31
N LEU A 271 -30.76 5.36 -27.27
CA LEU A 271 -30.12 5.82 -28.49
C LEU A 271 -30.16 7.34 -28.56
N LEU A 272 -29.02 7.96 -28.80
CA LEU A 272 -28.88 9.39 -29.11
C LEU A 272 -28.44 9.52 -30.56
N THR A 273 -29.19 10.28 -31.37
CA THR A 273 -28.84 10.54 -32.76
C THR A 273 -28.25 11.92 -32.97
N ASP A 274 -27.43 12.06 -34.01
CA ASP A 274 -26.83 13.34 -34.42
C ASP A 274 -27.90 14.37 -34.81
N THR A 275 -28.95 13.90 -35.45
CA THR A 275 -30.07 14.66 -36.02
C THR A 275 -31.37 13.91 -35.74
N PRO A 276 -32.52 14.61 -35.71
CA PRO A 276 -33.84 13.96 -35.62
C PRO A 276 -34.14 13.04 -36.82
N GLU A 277 -33.51 13.30 -37.96
CA GLU A 277 -33.72 12.60 -39.23
C GLU A 277 -32.95 11.27 -39.30
N ALA A 278 -31.78 11.16 -38.64
CA ALA A 278 -31.01 9.92 -38.59
C ALA A 278 -31.79 8.75 -37.98
N ALA A 279 -32.67 8.99 -37.01
CA ALA A 279 -33.56 7.96 -36.47
C ALA A 279 -34.54 7.40 -37.51
N ARG A 280 -35.00 8.25 -38.44
CA ARG A 280 -35.82 7.81 -39.59
C ARG A 280 -34.98 7.00 -40.55
N ALA A 281 -33.75 7.43 -40.86
CA ALA A 281 -32.84 6.68 -41.72
C ALA A 281 -32.53 5.27 -41.19
N LEU A 282 -32.41 5.11 -39.86
CA LEU A 282 -32.23 3.79 -39.22
C LEU A 282 -33.48 2.89 -39.32
N THR A 283 -34.66 3.50 -39.40
CA THR A 283 -35.93 2.79 -39.61
C THR A 283 -36.11 2.45 -41.10
N ASP A 284 -35.80 3.38 -41.99
CA ASP A 284 -35.91 3.24 -43.45
C ASP A 284 -34.94 2.20 -44.01
N CYS A 285 -33.74 2.05 -43.42
CA CYS A 285 -32.79 1.02 -43.79
C CYS A 285 -33.11 -0.37 -43.20
N GLY A 286 -34.20 -0.49 -42.44
CA GLY A 286 -34.67 -1.75 -41.84
C GLY A 286 -33.87 -2.22 -40.63
N LEU A 287 -32.88 -1.45 -40.15
CA LEU A 287 -32.12 -1.78 -38.95
C LEU A 287 -33.01 -1.73 -37.70
N LEU A 288 -33.92 -0.76 -37.63
CA LEU A 288 -34.91 -0.59 -36.59
C LEU A 288 -36.34 -0.72 -37.14
N ALA A 289 -37.26 -1.26 -36.35
CA ALA A 289 -38.67 -1.28 -36.71
C ALA A 289 -39.38 -0.04 -36.16
N GLY A 290 -40.17 0.62 -37.01
CA GLY A 290 -41.19 1.58 -36.60
C GLY A 290 -42.41 0.87 -35.99
N GLU A 291 -43.33 1.66 -35.41
CA GLU A 291 -44.56 1.16 -34.81
C GLU A 291 -45.34 0.25 -35.77
N GLY A 292 -45.31 -1.07 -35.51
CA GLY A 292 -46.17 -2.06 -36.17
C GLY A 292 -45.55 -2.95 -37.28
N GLN A 293 -44.24 -2.95 -37.52
CA GLN A 293 -43.60 -3.89 -38.46
C GLN A 293 -42.61 -4.82 -37.76
N GLY A 294 -42.69 -6.13 -37.99
CA GLY A 294 -41.91 -7.11 -37.25
C GLY A 294 -41.58 -8.37 -38.04
N ALA A 295 -40.39 -8.39 -38.63
CA ALA A 295 -39.57 -9.59 -38.81
C ALA A 295 -38.20 -9.17 -39.39
N GLY A 296 -37.16 -9.15 -38.55
CA GLY A 296 -35.77 -8.94 -38.99
C GLY A 296 -35.09 -7.63 -38.56
N SER A 297 -35.68 -6.79 -37.70
CA SER A 297 -35.00 -5.59 -37.16
C SER A 297 -34.31 -5.86 -35.82
N VAL A 298 -33.36 -5.00 -35.43
CA VAL A 298 -32.61 -5.04 -34.15
C VAL A 298 -33.53 -4.78 -32.94
N GLY A 299 -34.59 -3.99 -33.14
CA GLY A 299 -35.52 -3.62 -32.09
C GLY A 299 -36.60 -2.64 -32.56
N HIS A 300 -37.56 -2.39 -31.67
CA HIS A 300 -38.60 -1.39 -31.86
C HIS A 300 -38.16 -0.05 -31.26
N LEU A 301 -38.20 1.01 -32.06
CA LEU A 301 -37.81 2.35 -31.65
C LEU A 301 -39.00 3.12 -31.06
N THR A 302 -38.83 3.74 -29.89
CA THR A 302 -39.80 4.65 -29.28
C THR A 302 -39.13 5.97 -28.89
N PRO A 303 -39.81 7.12 -29.06
CA PRO A 303 -39.26 8.41 -28.63
C PRO A 303 -39.17 8.48 -27.10
N ARG A 304 -38.08 9.07 -26.58
CA ARG A 304 -37.82 9.25 -25.15
C ARG A 304 -37.54 10.72 -24.84
N THR A 305 -37.90 11.20 -23.66
CA THR A 305 -37.48 12.52 -23.17
C THR A 305 -35.97 12.54 -22.85
N PRO A 306 -35.22 13.56 -23.29
CA PRO A 306 -33.78 13.65 -23.05
C PRO A 306 -33.50 13.87 -21.54
N GLY A 307 -32.58 13.09 -20.99
CA GLY A 307 -32.07 13.27 -19.63
C GLY A 307 -30.78 14.09 -19.63
N PHE A 308 -30.35 14.58 -18.46
CA PHE A 308 -29.15 15.40 -18.35
C PHE A 308 -27.88 14.72 -18.91
N GLU A 309 -27.76 13.40 -18.71
CA GLU A 309 -26.67 12.61 -19.28
C GLU A 309 -26.59 12.69 -20.81
N ASP A 310 -27.74 12.73 -21.51
CA ASP A 310 -27.78 12.87 -22.97
C ASP A 310 -27.19 14.23 -23.39
N GLY A 311 -27.55 15.29 -22.65
CA GLY A 311 -27.04 16.65 -22.83
C GLY A 311 -25.54 16.76 -22.61
N PHE A 312 -25.06 16.12 -21.55
CA PHE A 312 -23.63 16.05 -21.24
C PHE A 312 -22.85 15.38 -22.39
N LEU A 313 -23.32 14.25 -22.91
CA LEU A 313 -22.62 13.52 -23.96
C LEU A 313 -22.64 14.26 -25.30
N ALA A 314 -23.79 14.83 -25.66
CA ALA A 314 -23.91 15.63 -26.87
C ALA A 314 -22.95 16.84 -26.83
N LEU A 315 -22.78 17.47 -25.66
CA LEU A 315 -21.83 18.55 -25.47
C LEU A 315 -20.38 18.07 -25.72
N PHE A 316 -19.98 16.94 -25.13
CA PHE A 316 -18.63 16.40 -25.30
C PHE A 316 -18.37 15.88 -26.71
N ALA A 317 -19.34 15.24 -27.35
CA ALA A 317 -19.24 14.79 -28.73
C ALA A 317 -19.09 15.94 -29.74
N ALA A 318 -19.60 17.14 -29.39
CA ALA A 318 -19.48 18.33 -30.22
C ALA A 318 -18.15 19.10 -30.04
N LEU A 319 -17.32 18.74 -29.04
CA LEU A 319 -16.03 19.38 -28.85
C LEU A 319 -15.03 18.90 -29.91
N PRO A 320 -14.25 19.81 -30.52
CA PRO A 320 -13.21 19.40 -31.44
C PRO A 320 -12.20 18.50 -30.73
N GLN A 321 -12.00 17.29 -31.25
CA GLN A 321 -10.95 16.40 -30.79
C GLN A 321 -9.60 17.04 -31.15
N GLU A 322 -8.81 17.46 -30.16
CA GLU A 322 -7.47 17.96 -30.43
C GLU A 322 -6.53 16.79 -30.81
N PRO A 323 -5.75 16.93 -31.90
CA PRO A 323 -4.80 15.90 -32.29
C PRO A 323 -3.64 15.87 -31.28
N GLY A 324 -3.70 14.93 -30.33
CA GLY A 324 -2.64 14.73 -29.34
C GLY A 324 -3.09 14.27 -27.95
N THR A 325 -4.39 14.27 -27.66
CA THR A 325 -4.97 13.56 -26.51
C THR A 325 -5.68 12.33 -27.06
N GLY A 326 -5.15 11.13 -26.78
CA GLY A 326 -5.57 9.84 -27.33
C GLY A 326 -7.01 9.40 -27.01
N GLU A 327 -8.01 10.18 -27.43
CA GLU A 327 -9.41 9.78 -27.49
C GLU A 327 -9.85 9.66 -28.95
N GLU A 328 -9.11 8.89 -29.76
CA GLU A 328 -9.73 8.27 -30.92
C GLU A 328 -10.79 7.27 -30.41
N PRO A 329 -11.98 7.17 -31.04
CA PRO A 329 -12.93 6.11 -30.73
C PRO A 329 -12.22 4.76 -30.93
N ALA A 330 -11.99 4.05 -29.83
CA ALA A 330 -11.20 2.84 -29.82
C ALA A 330 -11.72 1.84 -30.87
N PRO A 331 -10.84 1.25 -31.72
CA PRO A 331 -11.24 0.13 -32.55
C PRO A 331 -11.75 -1.01 -31.65
N ALA A 332 -12.73 -1.78 -32.15
CA ALA A 332 -13.26 -2.94 -31.43
C ALA A 332 -12.12 -3.81 -30.90
N VAL A 333 -12.12 -4.09 -29.60
CA VAL A 333 -11.10 -4.91 -28.94
C VAL A 333 -10.97 -6.21 -29.70
N SER A 334 -9.82 -6.43 -30.32
CA SER A 334 -9.58 -7.66 -31.07
C SER A 334 -9.41 -8.78 -30.06
N ALA A 335 -10.29 -9.79 -30.11
CA ALA A 335 -10.19 -10.94 -29.23
C ALA A 335 -8.77 -11.55 -29.29
N PRO A 336 -8.25 -12.10 -28.18
CA PRO A 336 -6.98 -12.82 -28.20
C PRO A 336 -7.08 -14.06 -29.11
N HIS A 337 -6.69 -13.85 -30.37
CA HIS A 337 -6.49 -14.79 -31.48
C HIS A 337 -7.39 -16.05 -31.45
N GLY A 338 -8.52 -15.96 -32.16
CA GLY A 338 -9.11 -17.10 -32.86
C GLY A 338 -8.73 -16.99 -34.33
N THR A 339 -8.20 -18.08 -34.91
CA THR A 339 -7.79 -18.20 -36.31
C THR A 339 -8.88 -17.68 -37.26
N PHE A 340 -8.63 -16.58 -37.95
CA PHE A 340 -9.42 -16.17 -39.12
C PHE A 340 -8.53 -16.11 -40.35
N VAL A 341 -9.01 -16.79 -41.39
CA VAL A 341 -8.54 -16.74 -42.76
C VAL A 341 -8.42 -15.28 -43.21
N ALA A 342 -7.39 -14.99 -44.00
CA ALA A 342 -7.08 -13.67 -44.55
C ALA A 342 -8.34 -12.92 -45.03
N ALA A 343 -8.64 -11.80 -44.39
CA ALA A 343 -9.62 -10.84 -44.89
C ALA A 343 -8.98 -10.06 -46.05
N SER A 344 -9.50 -10.31 -47.25
CA SER A 344 -9.37 -9.47 -48.43
C SER A 344 -9.94 -8.07 -48.17
N ALA A 345 -9.22 -7.05 -48.65
CA ALA A 345 -9.56 -5.65 -49.01
C ALA A 345 -10.74 -4.90 -48.32
N PRO A 346 -10.59 -3.59 -48.05
CA PRO A 346 -11.66 -2.78 -47.44
C PRO A 346 -12.90 -2.67 -48.36
N PRO A 347 -14.13 -2.64 -47.80
CA PRO A 347 -15.34 -2.47 -48.59
C PRO A 347 -15.51 -1.01 -49.03
N GLU A 348 -16.05 -0.81 -50.24
CA GLU A 348 -16.41 0.50 -50.79
C GLU A 348 -17.64 1.12 -50.07
N PRO A 349 -17.84 2.46 -50.13
CA PRO A 349 -18.71 3.19 -49.21
C PRO A 349 -20.24 3.13 -49.45
N ASP A 350 -20.77 2.44 -50.47
CA ASP A 350 -22.14 2.70 -50.96
C ASP A 350 -23.12 1.50 -50.93
N CYS A 351 -23.07 0.63 -49.92
CA CYS A 351 -24.10 -0.43 -49.78
C CYS A 351 -24.57 -0.62 -48.32
N PRO A 352 -25.89 -0.64 -48.04
CA PRO A 352 -26.39 -0.98 -46.71
C PRO A 352 -25.99 -2.42 -46.33
N PRO A 353 -25.73 -2.71 -45.05
CA PRO A 353 -25.23 -4.01 -44.63
C PRO A 353 -26.30 -5.09 -44.81
N GLN A 354 -26.20 -5.86 -45.90
CA GLN A 354 -26.85 -7.15 -46.03
C GLN A 354 -26.14 -8.17 -45.12
N ALA A 355 -26.42 -8.09 -43.82
CA ALA A 355 -26.00 -9.11 -42.85
C ALA A 355 -27.00 -9.22 -41.69
N LEU A 356 -28.29 -9.34 -42.01
CA LEU A 356 -29.34 -9.70 -41.04
C LEU A 356 -29.47 -11.21 -40.80
N ALA A 357 -28.46 -11.99 -41.19
CA ALA A 357 -28.32 -13.39 -40.79
C ALA A 357 -27.44 -13.52 -39.53
N ALA A 358 -27.78 -12.79 -38.46
CA ALA A 358 -27.37 -13.20 -37.14
C ALA A 358 -28.16 -14.46 -36.81
N SER A 359 -27.57 -15.65 -37.03
CA SER A 359 -28.13 -16.88 -36.47
C SER A 359 -28.45 -16.63 -34.99
N PRO A 360 -29.69 -16.89 -34.53
CA PRO A 360 -30.00 -16.78 -33.11
C PRO A 360 -29.07 -17.75 -32.39
N VAL A 361 -28.08 -17.22 -31.67
CA VAL A 361 -27.29 -18.01 -30.74
C VAL A 361 -28.31 -18.66 -29.80
N PRO A 362 -28.38 -20.00 -29.73
CA PRO A 362 -29.40 -20.68 -28.93
C PRO A 362 -29.41 -20.10 -27.52
N ALA A 363 -30.60 -19.97 -26.94
CA ALA A 363 -30.74 -19.65 -25.53
C ALA A 363 -29.82 -20.59 -24.74
N ALA A 364 -28.79 -20.03 -24.12
CA ALA A 364 -27.76 -20.75 -23.37
C ALA A 364 -28.30 -21.23 -22.01
N ALA A 365 -29.49 -21.83 -22.01
CA ALA A 365 -30.11 -22.40 -20.82
C ALA A 365 -29.37 -23.69 -20.38
N ASP A 366 -28.73 -24.40 -21.31
CA ASP A 366 -28.11 -25.73 -21.08
C ASP A 366 -26.57 -25.74 -21.02
N ALA A 367 -25.90 -24.58 -21.03
CA ALA A 367 -24.43 -24.55 -20.90
C ALA A 367 -23.99 -24.85 -19.44
N PRO A 368 -23.01 -25.73 -19.21
CA PRO A 368 -22.57 -26.07 -17.86
C PRO A 368 -21.98 -24.85 -17.13
N PRO A 369 -22.25 -24.68 -15.82
CA PRO A 369 -21.73 -23.57 -15.05
C PRO A 369 -20.20 -23.64 -14.95
N VAL A 370 -19.55 -22.51 -15.18
CA VAL A 370 -18.09 -22.34 -15.02
C VAL A 370 -17.74 -22.10 -13.56
N ILE A 371 -18.65 -21.48 -12.81
CA ILE A 371 -18.53 -21.21 -11.37
C ILE A 371 -19.77 -21.75 -10.68
N GLU A 372 -19.55 -22.55 -9.63
CA GLU A 372 -20.60 -23.08 -8.77
C GLU A 372 -20.30 -22.74 -7.31
N VAL A 373 -21.25 -22.07 -6.66
CA VAL A 373 -21.20 -21.69 -5.25
C VAL A 373 -22.38 -22.31 -4.52
N ARG A 374 -22.13 -23.09 -3.46
CA ARG A 374 -23.19 -23.71 -2.64
C ARG A 374 -22.94 -23.49 -1.16
N ASP A 375 -23.92 -22.89 -0.50
CA ASP A 375 -24.01 -22.63 0.95
C ASP A 375 -22.72 -22.03 1.51
N LEU A 376 -22.15 -21.06 0.77
CA LEU A 376 -20.84 -20.50 1.07
C LEU A 376 -20.89 -19.66 2.34
N GLU A 377 -20.00 -19.97 3.28
CA GLU A 377 -19.94 -19.29 4.57
C GLU A 377 -18.53 -18.79 4.88
N ARG A 378 -18.46 -17.62 5.51
CA ARG A 378 -17.22 -17.08 6.06
C ARG A 378 -17.43 -16.41 7.41
N ARG A 379 -16.69 -16.90 8.41
CA ARG A 379 -16.63 -16.37 9.77
C ARG A 379 -15.25 -15.80 10.08
N PHE A 380 -15.21 -14.59 10.65
CA PHE A 380 -14.01 -13.96 11.20
C PHE A 380 -14.20 -13.77 12.71
N GLY A 381 -13.62 -14.65 13.54
CA GLY A 381 -13.88 -14.62 14.98
C GLY A 381 -15.36 -14.88 15.30
N SER A 382 -16.03 -13.91 15.94
CA SER A 382 -17.50 -13.92 16.18
C SER A 382 -18.32 -13.40 15.00
N PHE A 383 -17.72 -12.62 14.09
CA PHE A 383 -18.44 -11.95 13.01
C PHE A 383 -18.67 -12.87 11.80
N MET A 384 -19.93 -13.02 11.39
CA MET A 384 -20.33 -13.74 10.17
C MET A 384 -20.38 -12.78 8.98
N ALA A 385 -19.42 -12.89 8.06
CA ALA A 385 -19.31 -12.03 6.89
C ALA A 385 -20.14 -12.51 5.69
N VAL A 386 -20.34 -13.83 5.56
CA VAL A 386 -21.17 -14.45 4.53
C VAL A 386 -21.93 -15.62 5.17
N LYS A 387 -23.26 -15.67 4.98
CA LYS A 387 -24.18 -16.57 5.66
C LYS A 387 -24.94 -17.46 4.65
N GLY A 388 -24.24 -18.41 4.02
CA GLY A 388 -24.87 -19.42 3.17
C GLY A 388 -25.23 -18.94 1.76
N ALA A 389 -24.32 -18.24 1.08
CA ALA A 389 -24.56 -17.76 -0.29
C ALA A 389 -24.50 -18.91 -1.32
N SER A 390 -25.49 -19.01 -2.21
CA SER A 390 -25.61 -20.02 -3.26
C SER A 390 -25.96 -19.40 -4.61
N PHE A 391 -25.13 -19.61 -5.64
CA PHE A 391 -25.35 -19.15 -7.02
C PHE A 391 -24.42 -19.86 -8.02
N ASP A 392 -24.75 -19.74 -9.31
CA ASP A 392 -24.00 -20.29 -10.43
C ASP A 392 -23.71 -19.20 -11.49
N VAL A 393 -22.59 -19.34 -12.22
CA VAL A 393 -22.25 -18.45 -13.34
C VAL A 393 -21.85 -19.27 -14.56
N ARG A 394 -22.43 -18.94 -15.71
CA ARG A 394 -22.26 -19.63 -16.99
C ARG A 394 -21.09 -19.05 -17.80
N ARG A 395 -20.71 -19.76 -18.87
CA ARG A 395 -19.62 -19.34 -19.76
C ARG A 395 -20.04 -18.11 -20.60
N GLY A 396 -19.20 -17.08 -20.66
CA GLY A 396 -19.47 -15.85 -21.43
C GLY A 396 -20.52 -14.92 -20.79
N GLU A 397 -20.99 -15.25 -19.59
CA GLU A 397 -21.92 -14.44 -18.80
C GLU A 397 -21.17 -13.33 -18.05
N ILE A 398 -21.76 -12.13 -18.00
CA ILE A 398 -21.38 -11.06 -17.08
C ILE A 398 -22.28 -11.15 -15.84
N PHE A 399 -21.69 -11.52 -14.71
CA PHE A 399 -22.40 -11.70 -13.44
C PHE A 399 -22.06 -10.61 -12.43
N GLY A 400 -23.09 -9.89 -11.96
CA GLY A 400 -22.96 -8.79 -11.01
C GLY A 400 -23.14 -9.22 -9.54
N LEU A 401 -22.23 -8.83 -8.66
CA LEU A 401 -22.40 -8.88 -7.21
C LEU A 401 -22.65 -7.46 -6.69
N LEU A 402 -23.90 -7.16 -6.35
CA LEU A 402 -24.37 -5.83 -5.99
C LEU A 402 -24.74 -5.79 -4.50
N GLY A 403 -24.48 -4.69 -3.81
CA GLY A 403 -24.78 -4.59 -2.38
C GLY A 403 -24.13 -3.37 -1.71
N PRO A 404 -24.55 -2.97 -0.51
CA PRO A 404 -23.92 -1.88 0.20
C PRO A 404 -22.50 -2.23 0.67
N ASN A 405 -21.77 -1.22 1.14
CA ASN A 405 -20.46 -1.43 1.75
C ASN A 405 -20.57 -2.34 2.98
N GLY A 406 -19.72 -3.36 3.07
CA GLY A 406 -19.77 -4.35 4.15
C GLY A 406 -20.79 -5.49 3.97
N ALA A 407 -21.46 -5.59 2.82
CA ALA A 407 -22.43 -6.67 2.55
C ALA A 407 -21.82 -8.06 2.34
N GLY A 408 -20.50 -8.19 2.32
CA GLY A 408 -19.79 -9.46 2.06
C GLY A 408 -19.31 -9.66 0.62
N LYS A 409 -19.53 -8.69 -0.29
CA LYS A 409 -19.12 -8.74 -1.70
C LYS A 409 -17.64 -9.12 -1.89
N SER A 410 -16.73 -8.30 -1.37
CA SER A 410 -15.28 -8.55 -1.48
C SER A 410 -14.84 -9.81 -0.75
N THR A 411 -15.56 -10.23 0.31
CA THR A 411 -15.30 -11.49 1.01
C THR A 411 -15.61 -12.69 0.12
N ILE A 412 -16.77 -12.70 -0.55
CA ILE A 412 -17.12 -13.72 -1.55
C ILE A 412 -16.12 -13.69 -2.69
N PHE A 413 -15.80 -12.49 -3.19
CA PHE A 413 -14.86 -12.31 -4.29
C PHE A 413 -13.47 -12.90 -4.01
N ARG A 414 -12.92 -12.64 -2.82
CA ARG A 414 -11.65 -13.22 -2.37
C ARG A 414 -11.73 -14.73 -2.20
N MET A 415 -12.88 -15.29 -1.82
CA MET A 415 -13.10 -16.74 -1.82
C MET A 415 -13.11 -17.31 -3.24
N LEU A 416 -13.78 -16.63 -4.19
CA LEU A 416 -13.80 -16.99 -5.62
C LEU A 416 -12.42 -16.94 -6.28
N CYS A 417 -11.55 -16.02 -5.85
CA CYS A 417 -10.16 -15.96 -6.33
C CYS A 417 -9.24 -16.98 -5.60
N GLY A 418 -9.77 -17.74 -4.64
CA GLY A 418 -9.00 -18.65 -3.78
C GLY A 418 -8.00 -17.95 -2.87
N LEU A 419 -8.19 -16.65 -2.59
CA LEU A 419 -7.36 -15.84 -1.71
C LEU A 419 -7.75 -16.00 -0.23
N LEU A 420 -9.03 -16.31 0.01
CA LEU A 420 -9.62 -16.52 1.33
C LEU A 420 -10.28 -17.92 1.38
N PRO A 421 -9.98 -18.76 2.38
CA PRO A 421 -10.65 -20.05 2.51
C PRO A 421 -12.06 -19.89 3.12
N PRO A 422 -13.09 -20.56 2.56
CA PRO A 422 -14.42 -20.56 3.14
C PRO A 422 -14.48 -21.39 4.43
N THR A 423 -15.20 -20.89 5.43
CA THR A 423 -15.46 -21.57 6.72
C THR A 423 -16.43 -22.73 6.55
N GLY A 424 -17.42 -22.59 5.67
CA GLY A 424 -18.45 -23.58 5.34
C GLY A 424 -18.82 -23.54 3.85
N GLY A 425 -19.63 -24.49 3.38
CA GLY A 425 -20.05 -24.59 1.97
C GLY A 425 -19.03 -25.19 1.01
N SER A 426 -19.35 -25.16 -0.28
CA SER A 426 -18.51 -25.66 -1.38
C SER A 426 -18.41 -24.67 -2.54
N LEU A 427 -17.25 -24.65 -3.21
CA LEU A 427 -16.95 -23.69 -4.25
C LEU A 427 -16.08 -24.30 -5.37
N ARG A 428 -16.55 -24.21 -6.62
CA ARG A 428 -15.83 -24.67 -7.82
C ARG A 428 -15.70 -23.53 -8.83
N VAL A 429 -14.51 -23.36 -9.39
CA VAL A 429 -14.20 -22.33 -10.40
C VAL A 429 -13.42 -22.99 -11.54
N ALA A 430 -13.88 -22.79 -12.78
CA ALA A 430 -13.33 -23.42 -13.99
C ALA A 430 -13.26 -24.97 -13.90
N GLY A 431 -14.25 -25.59 -13.25
CA GLY A 431 -14.30 -27.03 -13.00
C GLY A 431 -13.35 -27.53 -11.90
N VAL A 432 -12.63 -26.62 -11.21
CA VAL A 432 -11.65 -26.95 -10.17
C VAL A 432 -12.15 -26.49 -8.80
N ASP A 433 -12.08 -27.38 -7.81
CA ASP A 433 -12.33 -27.02 -6.41
C ASP A 433 -11.16 -26.18 -5.87
N LEU A 434 -11.45 -24.94 -5.48
CA LEU A 434 -10.46 -23.97 -4.99
C LEU A 434 -9.84 -24.37 -3.65
N ARG A 435 -10.49 -25.22 -2.85
CA ARG A 435 -9.90 -25.76 -1.63
C ARG A 435 -8.76 -26.75 -1.93
N ARG A 436 -8.86 -27.47 -3.05
CA ARG A 436 -7.94 -28.58 -3.39
C ARG A 436 -6.85 -28.19 -4.38
N ALA A 437 -7.14 -27.34 -5.38
CA ALA A 437 -6.17 -27.02 -6.44
C ALA A 437 -6.19 -25.52 -6.86
N PRO A 438 -5.92 -24.58 -5.92
CA PRO A 438 -6.00 -23.15 -6.20
C PRO A 438 -5.02 -22.67 -7.28
N ALA A 439 -3.85 -23.31 -7.42
CA ALA A 439 -2.86 -22.93 -8.43
C ALA A 439 -3.29 -23.25 -9.87
N ALA A 440 -4.12 -24.28 -10.07
CA ALA A 440 -4.64 -24.64 -11.38
C ALA A 440 -5.75 -23.67 -11.82
N ALA A 441 -6.66 -23.30 -10.90
CA ALA A 441 -7.69 -22.31 -11.13
C ALA A 441 -7.09 -20.92 -11.45
N ARG A 442 -6.08 -20.50 -10.68
CA ARG A 442 -5.38 -19.20 -10.83
C ARG A 442 -4.72 -18.96 -12.19
N ARG A 443 -4.38 -20.03 -12.93
CA ARG A 443 -3.86 -19.89 -14.31
C ARG A 443 -4.93 -19.51 -15.33
N ARG A 444 -6.20 -19.73 -15.00
CA ARG A 444 -7.36 -19.49 -15.89
C ARG A 444 -8.14 -18.24 -15.49
N VAL A 445 -7.65 -17.52 -14.47
CA VAL A 445 -8.34 -16.41 -13.83
C VAL A 445 -7.52 -15.13 -13.99
N GLY A 446 -8.16 -14.08 -14.51
CA GLY A 446 -7.70 -12.70 -14.43
C GLY A 446 -8.36 -12.01 -13.24
N TYR A 447 -7.63 -11.15 -12.53
CA TYR A 447 -8.15 -10.42 -11.37
C TYR A 447 -7.68 -8.98 -11.39
N VAL A 448 -8.64 -8.06 -11.29
CA VAL A 448 -8.45 -6.63 -11.09
C VAL A 448 -8.96 -6.30 -9.69
N ALA A 449 -8.04 -5.88 -8.81
CA ALA A 449 -8.36 -5.55 -7.42
C ALA A 449 -8.96 -4.15 -7.27
N GLN A 450 -9.73 -3.94 -6.20
CA GLN A 450 -10.35 -2.64 -5.86
C GLN A 450 -9.31 -1.52 -5.68
N LYS A 451 -8.21 -1.81 -4.98
CA LYS A 451 -7.07 -0.89 -4.89
C LYS A 451 -6.09 -1.21 -6.01
N PHE A 452 -5.53 -0.17 -6.62
CA PHE A 452 -4.46 -0.33 -7.60
C PHE A 452 -3.31 -1.16 -6.99
N SER A 453 -3.19 -2.39 -7.44
CA SER A 453 -2.32 -3.42 -6.85
C SER A 453 -1.09 -3.72 -7.71
N LEU A 454 -0.78 -2.85 -8.68
CA LEU A 454 0.40 -2.94 -9.53
C LEU A 454 1.57 -2.14 -8.94
N TYR A 455 2.75 -2.30 -9.55
CA TYR A 455 3.98 -1.70 -9.04
C TYR A 455 4.15 -0.26 -9.51
N GLY A 456 3.74 0.70 -8.68
CA GLY A 456 3.78 2.13 -9.00
C GLY A 456 5.15 2.69 -9.43
N GLN A 457 6.24 2.14 -8.90
CA GLN A 457 7.63 2.54 -9.24
C GLN A 457 8.14 1.93 -10.57
N LEU A 458 7.37 1.01 -11.16
CA LEU A 458 7.64 0.45 -12.48
C LEU A 458 6.80 1.19 -13.52
N SER A 459 7.35 1.31 -14.74
CA SER A 459 6.60 1.85 -15.87
C SER A 459 5.49 0.93 -16.33
N VAL A 460 4.60 1.43 -17.20
CA VAL A 460 3.53 0.64 -17.86
C VAL A 460 4.13 -0.61 -18.51
N ILE A 461 5.17 -0.43 -19.34
CA ILE A 461 5.81 -1.53 -20.06
C ILE A 461 6.50 -2.53 -19.12
N GLU A 462 7.07 -2.06 -18.01
CA GLU A 462 7.72 -2.92 -17.02
C GLU A 462 6.69 -3.78 -16.26
N ASN A 463 5.54 -3.21 -15.92
CA ASN A 463 4.43 -3.97 -15.34
C ASN A 463 3.92 -5.04 -16.31
N LEU A 464 3.64 -4.68 -17.58
CA LEU A 464 3.18 -5.64 -18.59
C LEU A 464 4.18 -6.80 -18.78
N ARG A 465 5.48 -6.50 -18.88
CA ARG A 465 6.55 -7.52 -18.97
C ARG A 465 6.61 -8.41 -17.73
N PHE A 466 6.43 -7.84 -16.55
CA PHE A 466 6.43 -8.59 -15.30
C PHE A 466 5.26 -9.57 -15.24
N PHE A 467 4.03 -9.09 -15.44
CA PHE A 467 2.84 -9.94 -15.38
C PHE A 467 2.85 -11.01 -16.48
N ALA A 468 3.27 -10.68 -17.70
CA ALA A 468 3.47 -11.67 -18.75
C ALA A 468 4.44 -12.78 -18.31
N SER A 469 5.57 -12.40 -17.70
CA SER A 469 6.55 -13.37 -17.19
C SER A 469 6.01 -14.17 -16.00
N ALA A 470 5.21 -13.56 -15.12
CA ALA A 470 4.59 -14.21 -13.96
C ALA A 470 3.58 -15.31 -14.37
N TYR A 471 2.91 -15.13 -15.51
CA TYR A 471 2.07 -16.14 -16.13
C TYR A 471 2.82 -17.10 -17.07
N GLY A 472 4.12 -16.90 -17.28
CA GLY A 472 5.00 -17.81 -18.02
C GLY A 472 5.17 -17.49 -19.51
N LEU A 473 4.69 -16.34 -19.99
CA LEU A 473 4.87 -15.91 -21.38
C LEU A 473 6.33 -15.51 -21.63
N SER A 474 6.88 -15.91 -22.78
CA SER A 474 8.26 -15.60 -23.18
C SER A 474 8.40 -15.48 -24.70
N GLY A 475 9.54 -14.94 -25.15
CA GLY A 475 9.85 -14.79 -26.58
C GLY A 475 8.82 -13.97 -27.35
N ALA A 476 8.52 -14.37 -28.58
CA ALA A 476 7.58 -13.69 -29.48
C ALA A 476 6.16 -13.57 -28.90
N ALA A 477 5.68 -14.59 -28.18
CA ALA A 477 4.36 -14.58 -27.55
C ALA A 477 4.24 -13.49 -26.46
N ARG A 478 5.33 -13.19 -25.75
CA ARG A 478 5.33 -12.08 -24.78
C ARG A 478 5.23 -10.74 -25.48
N GLU A 479 6.07 -10.51 -26.50
CA GLU A 479 6.11 -9.21 -27.18
C GLU A 479 4.81 -8.95 -27.98
N SER A 480 4.20 -9.99 -28.57
CA SER A 480 2.89 -9.83 -29.24
C SER A 480 1.77 -9.45 -28.27
N ARG A 481 1.71 -10.09 -27.09
CA ARG A 481 0.72 -9.75 -26.06
C ARG A 481 0.95 -8.36 -25.47
N ILE A 482 2.21 -7.93 -25.33
CA ILE A 482 2.53 -6.56 -24.90
C ILE A 482 2.08 -5.54 -25.95
N ALA A 483 2.38 -5.79 -27.23
CA ALA A 483 1.97 -4.90 -28.32
C ALA A 483 0.45 -4.80 -28.42
N TRP A 484 -0.26 -5.93 -28.27
CA TRP A 484 -1.72 -5.95 -28.14
C TRP A 484 -2.19 -5.12 -26.95
N ALA A 485 -1.61 -5.31 -25.76
CA ALA A 485 -2.00 -4.58 -24.56
C ALA A 485 -1.81 -3.06 -24.72
N LEU A 486 -0.69 -2.62 -25.32
CA LEU A 486 -0.42 -1.21 -25.55
C LEU A 486 -1.40 -0.58 -26.55
N ARG A 487 -1.76 -1.31 -27.60
CA ARG A 487 -2.67 -0.83 -28.64
C ARG A 487 -4.11 -0.85 -28.18
N ASP A 488 -4.60 -2.01 -27.76
CA ASP A 488 -6.01 -2.19 -27.47
C ASP A 488 -6.40 -1.34 -26.25
N PHE A 489 -5.57 -1.27 -25.20
CA PHE A 489 -5.87 -0.45 -24.01
C PHE A 489 -5.41 1.00 -24.10
N ASP A 490 -4.94 1.46 -25.26
CA ASP A 490 -4.48 2.85 -25.44
C ASP A 490 -3.46 3.28 -24.37
N LEU A 491 -2.36 2.51 -24.29
CA LEU A 491 -1.28 2.71 -23.31
C LEU A 491 0.06 3.03 -23.99
N ALA A 492 0.07 3.19 -25.32
CA ALA A 492 1.29 3.41 -26.11
C ALA A 492 2.01 4.70 -25.68
N ASP A 493 1.30 5.81 -25.56
CA ASP A 493 1.86 7.12 -25.20
C ASP A 493 2.37 7.19 -23.75
N ALA A 494 1.86 6.30 -22.91
CA ALA A 494 2.22 6.18 -21.50
C ALA A 494 3.19 5.00 -21.22
N ALA A 495 3.71 4.33 -22.25
CA ALA A 495 4.46 3.08 -22.10
C ALA A 495 5.65 3.18 -21.12
N ASP A 496 6.36 4.30 -21.14
CA ASP A 496 7.52 4.57 -20.28
C ASP A 496 7.18 5.36 -19.00
N ALA A 497 5.94 5.84 -18.87
CA ALA A 497 5.50 6.58 -17.69
C ALA A 497 5.40 5.66 -16.46
N GLN A 498 5.74 6.18 -15.27
CA GLN A 498 5.60 5.44 -14.03
C GLN A 498 4.12 5.17 -13.72
N SER A 499 3.78 3.92 -13.47
CA SER A 499 2.38 3.52 -13.30
C SER A 499 1.70 4.16 -12.07
N GLY A 500 2.48 4.57 -11.07
CA GLY A 500 1.97 5.29 -9.90
C GLY A 500 1.51 6.73 -10.19
N GLU A 501 2.05 7.35 -11.24
CA GLU A 501 1.77 8.74 -11.64
C GLU A 501 0.62 8.85 -12.65
N LEU A 502 0.15 7.71 -13.19
CA LEU A 502 -0.96 7.67 -14.13
C LEU A 502 -2.27 8.12 -13.47
N SER A 503 -3.15 8.71 -14.30
CA SER A 503 -4.54 8.98 -13.90
C SER A 503 -5.28 7.68 -13.57
N LEU A 504 -6.39 7.79 -12.83
CA LEU A 504 -7.11 6.60 -12.38
C LEU A 504 -7.61 5.74 -13.56
N GLY A 505 -8.17 6.35 -14.60
CA GLY A 505 -8.57 5.65 -15.82
C GLY A 505 -7.43 4.86 -16.47
N TYR A 506 -6.26 5.48 -16.66
CA TYR A 506 -5.07 4.80 -17.21
C TYR A 506 -4.56 3.67 -16.31
N ARG A 507 -4.63 3.85 -14.99
CA ARG A 507 -4.31 2.79 -14.01
C ARG A 507 -5.24 1.59 -14.15
N GLN A 508 -6.55 1.82 -14.34
CA GLN A 508 -7.52 0.74 -14.55
C GLN A 508 -7.33 0.05 -15.90
N ARG A 509 -7.05 0.81 -16.96
CA ARG A 509 -6.67 0.26 -18.29
C ARG A 509 -5.44 -0.66 -18.17
N LEU A 510 -4.38 -0.22 -17.48
CA LEU A 510 -3.19 -1.03 -17.23
C LEU A 510 -3.48 -2.27 -16.36
N ALA A 511 -4.32 -2.14 -15.32
CA ALA A 511 -4.70 -3.27 -14.47
C ALA A 511 -5.45 -4.34 -15.24
N MET A 512 -6.40 -3.92 -16.10
CA MET A 512 -7.12 -4.81 -17.01
C MET A 512 -6.17 -5.48 -18.01
N ALA A 513 -5.29 -4.70 -18.65
CA ALA A 513 -4.30 -5.22 -19.57
C ALA A 513 -3.40 -6.29 -18.91
N CYS A 514 -2.90 -6.02 -17.69
CA CYS A 514 -2.12 -6.98 -16.90
C CYS A 514 -2.90 -8.26 -16.58
N ALA A 515 -4.18 -8.13 -16.22
CA ALA A 515 -5.06 -9.26 -15.87
C ALA A 515 -5.41 -10.15 -17.09
N LEU A 516 -5.29 -9.62 -18.31
CA LEU A 516 -5.61 -10.31 -19.56
C LEU A 516 -4.37 -10.82 -20.33
N MET A 517 -3.15 -10.58 -19.82
CA MET A 517 -1.92 -10.98 -20.51
C MET A 517 -1.88 -12.46 -20.86
N HIS A 518 -2.42 -13.32 -20.00
CA HIS A 518 -2.44 -14.79 -20.13
C HIS A 518 -3.74 -15.37 -20.67
N GLU A 519 -4.62 -14.53 -21.23
CA GLU A 519 -5.87 -14.96 -21.88
C GLU A 519 -6.78 -15.81 -20.97
N PRO A 520 -7.23 -15.25 -19.83
CA PRO A 520 -8.03 -15.99 -18.86
C PRO A 520 -9.41 -16.37 -19.41
N ASP A 521 -9.94 -17.50 -18.93
CA ASP A 521 -11.32 -17.90 -19.20
C ASP A 521 -12.32 -17.13 -18.33
N ILE A 522 -11.86 -16.65 -17.16
CA ILE A 522 -12.67 -15.95 -16.17
C ILE A 522 -11.95 -14.67 -15.76
N LEU A 523 -12.65 -13.55 -15.81
CA LEU A 523 -12.17 -12.24 -15.38
C LEU A 523 -12.97 -11.77 -14.17
N PHE A 524 -12.25 -11.46 -13.10
CA PHE A 524 -12.80 -10.90 -11.86
C PHE A 524 -12.46 -9.42 -11.76
N LEU A 525 -13.47 -8.56 -11.73
CA LEU A 525 -13.37 -7.12 -11.54
C LEU A 525 -13.96 -6.71 -10.18
N ASP A 526 -13.09 -6.35 -9.23
CA ASP A 526 -13.53 -5.89 -7.90
C ASP A 526 -13.67 -4.36 -7.89
N GLU A 527 -14.88 -3.82 -8.06
CA GLU A 527 -15.16 -2.37 -8.14
C GLU A 527 -14.22 -1.59 -9.08
N ALA A 528 -13.85 -2.20 -10.21
CA ALA A 528 -12.79 -1.70 -11.09
C ALA A 528 -13.09 -0.33 -11.74
N THR A 529 -14.35 0.07 -11.78
CA THR A 529 -14.86 1.34 -12.33
C THR A 529 -15.14 2.40 -11.27
N SER A 530 -14.92 2.07 -9.99
CA SER A 530 -15.16 2.99 -8.88
C SER A 530 -14.23 4.21 -8.94
N GLY A 531 -14.81 5.40 -8.87
CA GLY A 531 -14.09 6.68 -8.93
C GLY A 531 -13.58 7.07 -10.32
N VAL A 532 -13.87 6.29 -11.37
CA VAL A 532 -13.59 6.66 -12.76
C VAL A 532 -14.73 7.55 -13.28
N ASP A 533 -14.40 8.57 -14.07
CA ASP A 533 -15.38 9.47 -14.67
C ASP A 533 -16.34 8.75 -15.65
N PRO A 534 -17.52 9.34 -15.96
CA PRO A 534 -18.53 8.70 -16.79
C PRO A 534 -18.05 8.24 -18.18
N LEU A 535 -17.21 9.02 -18.86
CA LEU A 535 -16.75 8.71 -20.22
C LEU A 535 -15.78 7.53 -20.19
N ALA A 536 -14.78 7.59 -19.32
CA ALA A 536 -13.82 6.49 -19.16
C ALA A 536 -14.49 5.21 -18.65
N ARG A 537 -15.52 5.32 -17.79
CA ARG A 537 -16.32 4.17 -17.33
C ARG A 537 -17.06 3.49 -18.48
N ARG A 538 -17.65 4.24 -19.40
CA ARG A 538 -18.35 3.70 -20.59
C ARG A 538 -17.40 2.94 -21.48
N GLU A 539 -16.25 3.52 -21.78
CA GLU A 539 -15.23 2.86 -22.59
C GLU A 539 -14.76 1.56 -21.93
N PHE A 540 -14.60 1.57 -20.61
CA PHE A 540 -14.26 0.39 -19.83
C PHE A 540 -15.33 -0.72 -19.95
N TRP A 541 -16.62 -0.37 -19.85
CA TRP A 541 -17.71 -1.34 -20.04
C TRP A 541 -17.82 -1.86 -21.47
N ARG A 542 -17.57 -1.04 -22.50
CA ARG A 542 -17.51 -1.49 -23.90
C ARG A 542 -16.48 -2.61 -24.07
N ARG A 543 -15.32 -2.47 -23.41
CA ARG A 543 -14.24 -3.47 -23.42
C ARG A 543 -14.63 -4.76 -22.68
N ILE A 544 -15.30 -4.64 -21.52
CA ILE A 544 -15.82 -5.80 -20.78
C ILE A 544 -16.82 -6.58 -21.64
N THR A 545 -17.74 -5.88 -22.30
CA THR A 545 -18.74 -6.50 -23.18
C THR A 545 -18.09 -7.25 -24.34
N ALA A 546 -17.12 -6.63 -25.02
CA ALA A 546 -16.37 -7.29 -26.10
C ALA A 546 -15.63 -8.56 -25.62
N LEU A 547 -15.05 -8.53 -24.42
CA LEU A 547 -14.41 -9.71 -23.83
C LEU A 547 -15.43 -10.82 -23.52
N ALA A 548 -16.58 -10.47 -22.96
CA ALA A 548 -17.64 -11.43 -22.65
C ALA A 548 -18.19 -12.11 -23.92
N GLU A 549 -18.39 -11.34 -25.00
CA GLU A 549 -18.82 -11.86 -26.31
C GLU A 549 -17.78 -12.78 -26.94
N SER A 550 -16.49 -12.57 -26.69
CA SER A 550 -15.42 -13.49 -27.09
C SER A 550 -15.39 -14.80 -26.27
N GLY A 551 -16.30 -14.95 -25.29
CA GLY A 551 -16.48 -16.17 -24.50
C GLY A 551 -15.79 -16.18 -23.13
N VAL A 552 -15.25 -15.04 -22.67
CA VAL A 552 -14.70 -14.86 -21.32
C VAL A 552 -15.84 -14.67 -20.32
N THR A 553 -15.87 -15.42 -19.23
CA THR A 553 -16.84 -15.18 -18.14
C THR A 553 -16.37 -14.00 -17.29
N VAL A 554 -17.23 -13.03 -17.00
CA VAL A 554 -16.87 -11.85 -16.21
C VAL A 554 -17.68 -11.83 -14.92
N ILE A 555 -17.03 -11.64 -13.78
CA ILE A 555 -17.69 -11.33 -12.51
C ILE A 555 -17.29 -9.93 -12.08
N VAL A 556 -18.28 -9.09 -11.83
CA VAL A 556 -18.08 -7.71 -11.40
C VAL A 556 -18.71 -7.52 -10.02
N THR A 557 -17.95 -6.96 -9.07
CA THR A 557 -18.56 -6.32 -7.90
C THR A 557 -18.74 -4.85 -8.24
N THR A 558 -19.93 -4.35 -7.96
CA THR A 558 -20.20 -2.92 -8.11
C THR A 558 -21.14 -2.47 -7.00
N HIS A 559 -21.08 -1.19 -6.67
CA HIS A 559 -22.09 -0.49 -5.90
C HIS A 559 -22.82 0.56 -6.74
N PHE A 560 -22.49 0.66 -8.03
CA PHE A 560 -23.18 1.49 -9.01
C PHE A 560 -24.29 0.69 -9.66
N LEU A 561 -25.50 1.21 -9.54
CA LEU A 561 -26.70 0.52 -10.01
C LEU A 561 -26.82 0.58 -11.53
N ASP A 562 -26.34 1.65 -12.16
CA ASP A 562 -26.27 1.77 -13.63
C ASP A 562 -25.36 0.70 -14.24
N GLU A 563 -24.34 0.27 -13.51
CA GLU A 563 -23.44 -0.80 -13.95
C GLU A 563 -24.11 -2.17 -13.91
N ALA A 564 -25.11 -2.33 -13.05
CA ALA A 564 -25.89 -3.56 -12.96
C ALA A 564 -26.70 -3.79 -14.25
N GLU A 565 -27.02 -2.75 -15.03
CA GLU A 565 -27.71 -2.87 -16.32
C GLU A 565 -26.85 -3.54 -17.40
N TYR A 566 -25.51 -3.51 -17.27
CA TYR A 566 -24.60 -4.23 -18.18
C TYR A 566 -24.48 -5.72 -17.86
N CYS A 567 -24.98 -6.15 -16.69
CA CYS A 567 -24.89 -7.55 -16.26
C CYS A 567 -26.00 -8.39 -16.89
N ASP A 568 -25.68 -9.63 -17.26
CA ASP A 568 -26.70 -10.59 -17.73
C ASP A 568 -27.57 -11.08 -16.56
N ARG A 569 -26.92 -11.36 -15.43
CA ARG A 569 -27.54 -11.70 -14.14
C ARG A 569 -26.79 -11.04 -13.00
N MET A 570 -27.47 -10.84 -11.89
CA MET A 570 -26.89 -10.27 -10.68
C MET A 570 -27.45 -10.90 -9.42
N ALA A 571 -26.66 -10.85 -8.35
CA ALA A 571 -27.08 -11.12 -6.98
C ALA A 571 -27.05 -9.83 -6.16
N ILE A 572 -28.14 -9.57 -5.42
CA ILE A 572 -28.21 -8.50 -4.44
C ILE A 572 -27.84 -9.06 -3.06
N LEU A 573 -26.77 -8.52 -2.47
CA LEU A 573 -26.26 -8.92 -1.16
C LEU A 573 -26.51 -7.83 -0.12
N VAL A 574 -27.03 -8.21 1.04
CA VAL A 574 -27.18 -7.33 2.20
C VAL A 574 -26.89 -8.13 3.47
N GLY A 575 -26.04 -7.61 4.36
CA GLY A 575 -25.78 -8.25 5.65
C GLY A 575 -25.14 -9.66 5.59
N GLY A 576 -24.47 -9.99 4.49
CA GLY A 576 -23.87 -11.31 4.25
C GLY A 576 -24.81 -12.35 3.64
N GLU A 577 -26.04 -11.96 3.28
CA GLU A 577 -27.08 -12.82 2.69
C GLU A 577 -27.41 -12.38 1.26
N VAL A 578 -27.77 -13.33 0.41
CA VAL A 578 -28.26 -13.06 -0.96
C VAL A 578 -29.77 -12.88 -0.90
N LEU A 579 -30.26 -11.66 -1.13
CA LEU A 579 -31.69 -11.34 -1.05
C LEU A 579 -32.44 -11.62 -2.35
N ALA A 580 -31.79 -11.40 -3.49
CA ALA A 580 -32.36 -11.60 -4.81
C ALA A 580 -31.27 -12.03 -5.80
N LEU A 581 -31.64 -12.88 -6.75
CA LEU A 581 -30.81 -13.36 -7.84
C LEU A 581 -31.66 -13.38 -9.11
N GLY A 582 -31.18 -12.75 -10.19
CA GLY A 582 -31.94 -12.71 -11.45
C GLY A 582 -31.33 -11.79 -12.49
N THR A 583 -31.99 -11.68 -13.63
CA THR A 583 -31.67 -10.69 -14.67
C THR A 583 -32.04 -9.27 -14.21
N PRO A 584 -31.46 -8.21 -14.80
CA PRO A 584 -31.86 -6.83 -14.52
C PRO A 584 -33.39 -6.61 -14.57
N ALA A 585 -34.06 -7.24 -15.55
CA ALA A 585 -35.51 -7.14 -15.71
C ALA A 585 -36.29 -7.81 -14.56
N GLU A 586 -35.88 -9.01 -14.14
CA GLU A 586 -36.47 -9.72 -13.01
C GLU A 586 -36.29 -8.95 -11.69
N ILE A 587 -35.11 -8.36 -11.48
CA ILE A 587 -34.83 -7.54 -10.29
C ILE A 587 -35.71 -6.28 -10.27
N ARG A 588 -35.89 -5.59 -11.40
CA ARG A 588 -36.79 -4.42 -11.49
C ARG A 588 -38.24 -4.77 -11.17
N ALA A 589 -38.70 -5.96 -11.54
CA ALA A 589 -40.06 -6.42 -11.23
C ALA A 589 -40.32 -6.58 -9.72
N LEU A 590 -39.27 -6.65 -8.89
CA LEU A 590 -39.37 -6.68 -7.44
C LEU A 590 -39.60 -5.29 -6.81
N ALA A 591 -39.46 -4.20 -7.58
CA ALA A 591 -39.68 -2.85 -7.07
C ALA A 591 -41.17 -2.58 -6.77
N PRO A 592 -41.49 -1.91 -5.65
CA PRO A 592 -42.86 -1.48 -5.39
C PRO A 592 -43.34 -0.45 -6.43
N PRO A 593 -44.64 -0.44 -6.78
CA PRO A 593 -45.22 0.55 -7.70
C PRO A 593 -45.08 1.97 -7.13
N ALA A 594 -44.81 2.95 -8.01
CA ALA A 594 -44.44 4.33 -7.65
C ALA A 594 -45.46 5.08 -6.77
N SER A 595 -46.71 4.60 -6.67
CA SER A 595 -47.80 5.25 -5.96
C SER A 595 -47.85 5.01 -4.44
N GLN A 596 -46.98 4.19 -3.85
CA GLN A 596 -47.08 3.78 -2.44
C GLN A 596 -46.07 4.40 -1.45
N GLN A 597 -45.22 5.35 -1.89
CA GLN A 597 -44.20 5.96 -1.00
C GLN A 597 -44.28 7.49 -0.82
N GLU A 598 -45.28 8.17 -1.41
CA GLU A 598 -45.64 9.53 -0.99
C GLU A 598 -46.57 9.48 0.24
N GLY A 599 -45.99 9.15 1.41
CA GLY A 599 -46.60 9.38 2.72
C GLY A 599 -45.46 9.52 3.73
N SER A 600 -45.29 10.60 4.49
CA SER A 600 -46.15 11.73 4.86
C SER A 600 -45.27 12.87 5.41
N PRO A 601 -45.64 14.14 5.18
CA PRO A 601 -45.42 15.19 6.17
C PRO A 601 -46.77 15.83 6.53
N GLN A 602 -47.30 15.49 7.70
CA GLN A 602 -48.40 16.25 8.30
C GLN A 602 -47.85 17.54 8.93
N GLN A 603 -48.31 18.68 8.36
CA GLN A 603 -48.48 20.03 8.94
C GLN A 603 -47.22 20.77 9.47
N GLU A 604 -46.92 22.02 9.13
CA GLU A 604 -47.78 23.21 9.03
C GLU A 604 -47.02 24.36 8.31
N GLY A 605 -47.72 25.24 7.57
CA GLY A 605 -47.19 26.56 7.15
C GLY A 605 -47.42 26.97 5.69
N GLN A 606 -48.62 27.48 5.39
CA GLN A 606 -49.00 28.12 4.13
C GLN A 606 -48.08 29.28 3.70
N ARG A 607 -47.60 29.25 2.44
CA ARG A 607 -47.45 30.43 1.58
C ARG A 607 -47.49 30.04 0.09
N ASN A 608 -48.28 30.79 -0.66
CA ASN A 608 -48.62 30.64 -2.08
C ASN A 608 -47.43 30.81 -3.03
N GLY A 609 -47.48 30.14 -4.19
CA GLY A 609 -46.89 30.61 -5.46
C GLY A 609 -46.06 29.58 -6.22
N GLU A 610 -46.55 29.22 -7.42
CA GLU A 610 -45.87 28.52 -8.54
C GLU A 610 -45.58 27.01 -8.39
N SER A 611 -46.51 26.23 -8.95
CA SER A 611 -46.31 24.84 -9.35
C SER A 611 -45.15 24.75 -10.35
N ARG A 612 -43.99 24.25 -9.92
CA ARG A 612 -42.95 23.76 -10.81
C ARG A 612 -43.30 22.33 -11.19
N ASP A 613 -43.60 22.13 -12.47
CA ASP A 613 -43.74 20.81 -13.08
C ASP A 613 -42.46 19.99 -12.81
N ALA A 614 -42.57 18.98 -11.96
CA ALA A 614 -41.53 17.96 -11.83
C ALA A 614 -41.49 17.15 -13.13
N PRO A 615 -40.30 16.89 -13.73
CA PRO A 615 -40.22 16.20 -15.01
C PRO A 615 -40.77 14.77 -14.90
N ALA A 616 -41.59 14.39 -15.88
CA ALA A 616 -42.33 13.14 -16.00
C ALA A 616 -41.46 11.87 -16.23
N THR A 617 -40.21 11.84 -15.77
CA THR A 617 -39.31 10.67 -15.80
C THR A 617 -39.48 9.75 -14.59
N ALA A 618 -40.28 10.14 -13.59
CA ALA A 618 -40.43 9.42 -12.33
C ALA A 618 -41.18 8.07 -12.39
N ASN A 619 -41.70 7.67 -13.56
CA ASN A 619 -42.67 6.57 -13.67
C ASN A 619 -42.11 5.18 -14.09
N GLN A 620 -40.78 4.99 -14.10
CA GLN A 620 -40.17 3.68 -14.40
C GLN A 620 -39.56 3.05 -13.14
N SER A 621 -39.81 1.76 -12.91
CA SER A 621 -39.23 0.97 -11.81
C SER A 621 -37.74 0.73 -12.08
N THR A 622 -36.85 1.44 -11.37
CA THR A 622 -35.39 1.26 -11.51
C THR A 622 -34.87 0.14 -10.60
N ILE A 623 -33.70 -0.45 -10.96
CA ILE A 623 -32.99 -1.41 -10.11
C ILE A 623 -32.71 -0.80 -8.72
N GLU A 624 -32.45 0.51 -8.69
CA GLU A 624 -32.28 1.28 -7.45
C GLU A 624 -33.48 1.15 -6.51
N ARG A 625 -34.70 1.32 -7.01
CA ARG A 625 -35.91 1.22 -6.17
C ARG A 625 -36.09 -0.20 -5.63
N ALA A 626 -35.86 -1.22 -6.46
CA ALA A 626 -35.90 -2.61 -6.03
C ALA A 626 -34.87 -2.88 -4.94
N PHE A 627 -33.64 -2.43 -5.14
CA PHE A 627 -32.54 -2.58 -4.18
C PHE A 627 -32.84 -1.90 -2.84
N ILE A 628 -33.30 -0.64 -2.86
CA ILE A 628 -33.65 0.12 -1.65
C ILE A 628 -34.80 -0.58 -0.91
N ALA A 629 -35.86 -0.99 -1.62
CA ALA A 629 -36.99 -1.68 -1.00
C ALA A 629 -36.59 -3.01 -0.35
N LEU A 630 -35.73 -3.81 -1.01
CA LEU A 630 -35.20 -5.05 -0.45
C LEU A 630 -34.33 -4.80 0.79
N ALA A 631 -33.45 -3.79 0.73
CA ALA A 631 -32.57 -3.43 1.84
C ALA A 631 -33.33 -2.88 3.06
N GLU A 632 -34.34 -2.04 2.84
CA GLU A 632 -35.20 -1.50 3.90
C GLU A 632 -36.05 -2.61 4.56
N ARG A 633 -36.63 -3.52 3.77
CA ARG A 633 -37.33 -4.70 4.30
C ARG A 633 -36.42 -5.56 5.17
N HIS A 634 -35.20 -5.82 4.70
CA HIS A 634 -34.21 -6.59 5.47
C HIS A 634 -33.79 -5.89 6.77
N ARG A 635 -33.65 -4.55 6.77
CA ARG A 635 -33.42 -3.77 8.01
C ARG A 635 -34.58 -3.89 8.99
N ALA A 636 -35.83 -3.85 8.48
CA ALA A 636 -37.03 -3.95 9.31
C ALA A 636 -37.23 -5.36 9.90
N SER A 637 -36.76 -6.41 9.23
CA SER A 637 -36.83 -7.80 9.69
C SER A 637 -35.65 -8.26 10.55
N GLY A 638 -34.60 -7.44 10.68
CA GLY A 638 -33.41 -7.79 11.46
C GLY A 638 -33.61 -7.58 12.98
N PRO A 639 -32.97 -8.39 13.85
CA PRO A 639 -33.00 -8.14 15.28
C PRO A 639 -32.31 -6.80 15.59
N ALA A 640 -32.88 -6.03 16.52
CA ALA A 640 -32.24 -4.85 17.08
C ALA A 640 -30.80 -5.21 17.50
N SER A 641 -29.84 -4.42 17.01
CA SER A 641 -28.39 -4.50 17.23
C SER A 641 -27.97 -5.30 18.48
N ALA A 642 -27.33 -6.46 18.26
CA ALA A 642 -26.61 -7.16 19.32
C ALA A 642 -25.41 -6.32 19.81
N PRO A 643 -25.16 -6.21 21.13
CA PRO A 643 -23.96 -5.56 21.66
C PRO A 643 -22.79 -6.53 21.50
N ASP A 644 -21.81 -6.17 20.65
CA ASP A 644 -20.58 -6.96 20.53
C ASP A 644 -19.57 -6.56 21.61
N SER A 645 -19.03 -7.60 22.23
CA SER A 645 -18.28 -7.63 23.48
C SER A 645 -16.88 -6.99 23.40
N THR A 646 -16.63 -6.00 24.24
CA THR A 646 -15.33 -5.80 24.89
C THR A 646 -15.53 -5.18 26.28
N ASN A 647 -15.55 -6.01 27.32
CA ASN A 647 -14.94 -5.65 28.59
C ASN A 647 -14.59 -6.93 29.37
N SER A 648 -13.29 -7.12 29.58
CA SER A 648 -12.73 -8.10 30.49
C SER A 648 -12.44 -7.40 31.81
N THR A 649 -13.11 -7.82 32.89
CA THR A 649 -12.58 -7.78 34.25
C THR A 649 -13.38 -8.72 35.17
N ASN A 650 -12.69 -9.77 35.65
CA ASN A 650 -12.79 -10.52 36.90
C ASN A 650 -14.12 -10.61 37.69
N SER A 651 -14.58 -11.84 37.98
CA SER A 651 -14.47 -12.46 39.32
C SER A 651 -15.16 -13.85 39.41
N THR A 652 -14.41 -14.81 39.97
CA THR A 652 -14.80 -15.93 40.85
C THR A 652 -16.10 -16.73 40.67
N GLY A 653 -15.97 -18.06 40.62
CA GLY A 653 -16.75 -18.95 41.50
C GLY A 653 -17.65 -20.04 40.88
N SER A 654 -17.23 -21.29 41.07
CA SER A 654 -18.02 -22.51 41.35
C SER A 654 -18.93 -23.19 40.29
N THR A 655 -18.56 -24.45 40.03
CA THR A 655 -19.37 -25.70 40.02
C THR A 655 -20.47 -25.94 38.99
N GLY A 656 -20.20 -26.87 38.06
CA GLY A 656 -20.81 -28.22 38.04
C GLY A 656 -22.20 -28.45 37.42
N SER A 657 -22.25 -29.40 36.45
CA SER A 657 -23.42 -30.19 35.98
C SER A 657 -24.55 -29.41 35.24
N THR A 658 -25.31 -29.89 34.25
CA THR A 658 -25.65 -31.23 33.74
C THR A 658 -26.41 -31.05 32.39
N VAL A 659 -26.29 -32.05 31.51
CA VAL A 659 -27.26 -32.63 30.54
C VAL A 659 -28.55 -31.86 30.14
N SER A 660 -28.80 -31.86 28.81
CA SER A 660 -30.02 -31.60 28.00
C SER A 660 -31.38 -32.06 28.60
N PRO A 661 -32.59 -31.65 28.11
CA PRO A 661 -32.99 -31.66 26.68
C PRO A 661 -34.06 -30.65 26.15
N ALA A 662 -34.12 -30.57 24.80
CA ALA A 662 -35.27 -30.49 23.88
C ALA A 662 -36.31 -29.32 23.85
N ALA A 663 -36.44 -28.80 22.61
CA ALA A 663 -37.60 -28.21 21.89
C ALA A 663 -38.04 -26.75 22.19
N PRO A 664 -38.74 -26.03 21.27
CA PRO A 664 -39.19 -26.38 19.90
C PRO A 664 -38.77 -25.38 18.79
N ALA A 665 -39.09 -25.74 17.54
CA ALA A 665 -38.88 -24.97 16.31
C ALA A 665 -39.65 -23.63 16.25
N PRO A 666 -39.18 -22.65 15.47
CA PRO A 666 -40.04 -21.59 14.95
C PRO A 666 -40.33 -21.74 13.45
N THR A 667 -41.56 -21.35 13.16
CA THR A 667 -42.34 -21.33 11.94
C THR A 667 -41.86 -20.30 10.91
N ALA A 668 -41.94 -20.68 9.63
CA ALA A 668 -42.26 -19.93 8.41
C ALA A 668 -41.71 -18.50 8.16
N ALA A 669 -40.93 -18.36 7.07
CA ALA A 669 -40.67 -17.13 6.30
C ALA A 669 -40.41 -17.48 4.81
N PRO A 670 -40.54 -16.54 3.85
CA PRO A 670 -41.27 -16.76 2.60
C PRO A 670 -40.46 -17.24 1.39
N GLY A 671 -41.13 -18.08 0.58
CA GLY A 671 -41.07 -18.18 -0.88
C GLY A 671 -39.73 -17.95 -1.60
N THR A 672 -38.88 -18.97 -1.64
CA THR A 672 -37.92 -19.16 -2.74
C THR A 672 -38.56 -20.08 -3.78
N LEU A 673 -38.53 -19.66 -5.05
CA LEU A 673 -39.00 -20.47 -6.19
C LEU A 673 -38.20 -21.80 -6.23
N PRO A 674 -38.86 -22.96 -6.37
CA PRO A 674 -38.17 -24.24 -6.30
C PRO A 674 -37.39 -24.52 -7.59
N LEU A 675 -36.09 -24.77 -7.45
CA LEU A 675 -35.30 -25.47 -8.46
C LEU A 675 -35.68 -26.95 -8.41
N ASP A 676 -36.42 -27.39 -9.43
CA ASP A 676 -36.93 -28.73 -9.58
C ASP A 676 -35.80 -29.79 -9.60
N ARG A 677 -36.05 -30.91 -8.92
CA ARG A 677 -35.16 -32.07 -8.83
C ARG A 677 -35.87 -33.27 -9.44
N GLY A 678 -35.36 -33.77 -10.56
CA GLY A 678 -35.61 -35.16 -10.97
C GLY A 678 -35.41 -35.45 -12.45
N ALA A 679 -34.26 -36.00 -12.81
CA ALA A 679 -34.15 -37.01 -13.87
C ALA A 679 -32.80 -37.76 -13.78
N ALA A 680 -32.88 -39.09 -13.86
CA ALA A 680 -31.78 -40.05 -13.86
C ALA A 680 -30.91 -39.93 -15.14
N PRO A 681 -29.69 -40.51 -15.18
CA PRO A 681 -28.75 -40.26 -16.26
C PRO A 681 -29.13 -41.06 -17.51
N SER A 682 -29.45 -40.37 -18.60
CA SER A 682 -29.54 -40.97 -19.94
C SER A 682 -28.23 -40.76 -20.68
N SER A 683 -27.62 -41.87 -21.08
CA SER A 683 -26.49 -41.96 -21.99
C SER A 683 -26.87 -41.44 -23.38
N ALA A 684 -26.31 -40.31 -23.79
CA ALA A 684 -26.40 -39.83 -25.17
C ALA A 684 -25.07 -39.21 -25.63
N ALA A 685 -24.51 -39.86 -26.64
CA ALA A 685 -23.47 -39.45 -27.61
C ALA A 685 -22.64 -38.18 -27.32
N LEU A 686 -21.33 -38.39 -27.14
CA LEU A 686 -20.32 -37.35 -27.26
C LEU A 686 -20.42 -36.64 -28.62
N LEU A 687 -20.81 -35.38 -28.62
CA LEU A 687 -20.38 -34.41 -29.63
C LEU A 687 -18.89 -34.08 -29.37
N PRO A 688 -18.07 -33.90 -30.43
CA PRO A 688 -16.65 -33.64 -30.25
C PRO A 688 -16.45 -32.30 -29.54
N ALA A 689 -15.78 -32.35 -28.40
CA ALA A 689 -15.31 -31.17 -27.70
C ALA A 689 -14.45 -30.31 -28.64
N ALA A 690 -14.74 -29.01 -28.69
CA ALA A 690 -13.86 -28.03 -29.31
C ALA A 690 -12.41 -28.25 -28.84
N PRO A 691 -11.40 -28.14 -29.74
CA PRO A 691 -10.04 -28.57 -29.45
C PRO A 691 -9.53 -27.89 -28.18
N ALA A 692 -9.11 -28.72 -27.22
CA ALA A 692 -8.51 -28.28 -25.97
C ALA A 692 -7.33 -27.34 -26.27
N ARG A 693 -7.37 -26.11 -25.74
CA ARG A 693 -6.23 -25.17 -25.67
C ARG A 693 -5.17 -25.67 -24.68
N ASP A 694 -4.79 -26.94 -24.76
CA ASP A 694 -3.84 -27.62 -23.88
C ASP A 694 -2.50 -27.82 -24.58
N ALA A 695 -1.87 -26.73 -25.04
CA ALA A 695 -0.44 -26.76 -25.30
C ALA A 695 0.29 -26.59 -23.95
N ARG A 696 0.61 -27.70 -23.28
CA ARG A 696 1.45 -27.69 -22.07
C ARG A 696 2.90 -27.35 -22.45
N PRO A 697 3.44 -26.16 -22.15
CA PRO A 697 4.89 -25.99 -22.17
C PRO A 697 5.48 -26.87 -21.07
N ALA A 698 6.63 -27.49 -21.31
CA ALA A 698 7.35 -28.27 -20.31
C ALA A 698 7.51 -27.48 -18.99
N ALA A 699 7.40 -28.15 -17.83
CA ALA A 699 7.35 -27.48 -16.53
C ALA A 699 8.63 -26.68 -16.16
N PHE A 700 9.77 -27.05 -16.74
CA PHE A 700 11.08 -26.43 -16.50
C PHE A 700 11.25 -25.04 -17.16
N PRO A 701 10.96 -24.83 -18.47
CA PRO A 701 11.06 -23.51 -19.07
C PRO A 701 10.13 -22.46 -18.42
N ALA A 702 8.93 -22.86 -17.98
CA ALA A 702 7.98 -21.93 -17.35
C ALA A 702 8.41 -21.46 -15.94
N LEU A 703 9.18 -22.27 -15.19
CA LEU A 703 9.75 -21.85 -13.90
C LEU A 703 10.86 -20.80 -14.09
N LEU A 704 11.76 -21.03 -15.05
CA LEU A 704 12.88 -20.13 -15.33
C LEU A 704 12.40 -18.77 -15.83
N VAL A 705 11.39 -18.74 -16.69
CA VAL A 705 10.77 -17.47 -17.16
C VAL A 705 10.19 -16.67 -15.99
N ARG A 706 9.43 -17.31 -15.09
CA ARG A 706 8.85 -16.68 -13.90
C ARG A 706 9.93 -16.15 -12.95
N MET A 707 10.93 -16.98 -12.64
CA MET A 707 12.06 -16.61 -11.78
C MET A 707 12.85 -15.43 -12.35
N ARG A 708 13.14 -15.44 -13.66
CA ARG A 708 13.82 -14.32 -14.34
C ARG A 708 12.99 -13.04 -14.32
N GLY A 709 11.67 -13.15 -14.49
CA GLY A 709 10.75 -12.02 -14.37
C GLY A 709 10.76 -11.39 -12.98
N LEU A 710 10.66 -12.22 -11.93
CA LEU A 710 10.76 -11.79 -10.53
C LEU A 710 12.11 -11.12 -10.25
N LEU A 711 13.22 -11.77 -10.60
CA LEU A 711 14.57 -11.23 -10.37
C LEU A 711 14.78 -9.88 -11.06
N ARG A 712 14.35 -9.75 -12.32
CA ARG A 712 14.44 -8.48 -13.06
C ARG A 712 13.62 -7.38 -12.37
N LYS A 713 12.39 -7.70 -11.95
CA LYS A 713 11.52 -6.77 -11.23
C LYS A 713 12.15 -6.31 -9.91
N GLU A 714 12.65 -7.25 -9.11
CA GLU A 714 13.26 -6.94 -7.82
C GLU A 714 14.55 -6.13 -7.99
N TRP A 715 15.37 -6.44 -9.00
CA TRP A 715 16.57 -5.67 -9.31
C TRP A 715 16.24 -4.21 -9.64
N LEU A 716 15.26 -3.97 -10.52
CA LEU A 716 14.82 -2.63 -10.88
C LEU A 716 14.30 -1.86 -9.65
N GLN A 717 13.57 -2.54 -8.76
CA GLN A 717 13.09 -1.93 -7.53
C GLN A 717 14.22 -1.59 -6.56
N VAL A 718 15.19 -2.49 -6.36
CA VAL A 718 16.33 -2.26 -5.47
C VAL A 718 17.16 -1.08 -5.95
N VAL A 719 17.43 -0.98 -7.26
CA VAL A 719 18.18 0.14 -7.83
C VAL A 719 17.42 1.46 -7.72
N ARG A 720 16.09 1.44 -7.79
CA ARG A 720 15.24 2.63 -7.63
C ARG A 720 14.85 2.93 -6.17
N ASP A 721 15.23 2.08 -5.22
CA ASP A 721 14.95 2.27 -3.80
C ASP A 721 16.18 2.87 -3.09
N PRO A 722 16.20 4.19 -2.83
CA PRO A 722 17.34 4.83 -2.18
C PRO A 722 17.57 4.30 -0.76
N SER A 723 16.53 3.84 -0.06
CA SER A 723 16.64 3.33 1.30
C SER A 723 17.41 2.01 1.36
N ALA A 724 17.19 1.11 0.41
CA ALA A 724 17.94 -0.15 0.33
C ALA A 724 19.43 0.11 0.04
N ILE A 725 19.73 1.02 -0.89
CA ILE A 725 21.10 1.41 -1.22
C ILE A 725 21.78 2.07 0.00
N ALA A 726 21.08 2.98 0.68
CA ALA A 726 21.60 3.64 1.87
C ALA A 726 21.92 2.64 2.99
N ILE A 727 21.03 1.68 3.26
CA ILE A 727 21.25 0.64 4.27
C ILE A 727 22.41 -0.29 3.90
N ALA A 728 22.55 -0.66 2.62
CA ALA A 728 23.55 -1.64 2.22
C ALA A 728 24.95 -1.08 1.99
N LEU A 729 25.08 0.18 1.57
CA LEU A 729 26.36 0.77 1.17
C LEU A 729 26.76 1.96 2.05
N ILE A 730 25.85 2.88 2.34
CA ILE A 730 26.17 4.11 3.08
C ILE A 730 26.30 3.82 4.58
N MET A 731 25.33 3.09 5.16
CA MET A 731 25.30 2.77 6.58
C MET A 731 26.57 2.04 7.06
N PRO A 732 27.07 0.98 6.37
CA PRO A 732 28.33 0.35 6.73
C PRO A 732 29.52 1.30 6.80
N VAL A 733 29.65 2.20 5.82
CA VAL A 733 30.74 3.18 5.77
C VAL A 733 30.64 4.12 6.97
N VAL A 734 29.46 4.69 7.21
CA VAL A 734 29.23 5.62 8.31
C VAL A 734 29.47 4.97 9.66
N LEU A 735 28.93 3.76 9.89
CA LEU A 735 29.12 3.05 11.15
C LEU A 735 30.57 2.63 11.37
N LEU A 736 31.27 2.18 10.32
CA LEU A 736 32.68 1.81 10.43
C LEU A 736 33.56 3.03 10.70
N LEU A 737 33.28 4.19 10.09
CA LEU A 737 33.98 5.44 10.40
C LEU A 737 33.71 5.90 11.83
N LEU A 738 32.43 5.94 12.22
CA LEU A 738 32.00 6.44 13.53
C LEU A 738 32.57 5.58 14.65
N PHE A 739 32.48 4.25 14.56
CA PHE A 739 32.99 3.36 15.59
C PHE A 739 34.49 3.08 15.47
N GLY A 740 35.02 2.99 14.26
CA GLY A 740 36.44 2.71 14.02
C GLY A 740 37.35 3.82 14.51
N TYR A 741 36.91 5.08 14.44
CA TYR A 741 37.61 6.22 15.08
C TYR A 741 37.07 6.54 16.47
N GLY A 742 35.77 6.36 16.72
CA GLY A 742 35.12 6.80 17.97
C GLY A 742 35.32 5.89 19.19
N ILE A 743 35.63 4.59 19.02
CA ILE A 743 35.85 3.64 20.15
C ILE A 743 37.34 3.27 20.29
N SER A 744 38.28 4.16 19.97
CA SER A 744 39.70 3.82 20.19
C SER A 744 39.98 3.62 21.68
N LEU A 745 40.46 2.43 22.04
CA LEU A 745 40.90 2.07 23.40
C LEU A 745 42.42 2.24 23.57
N ASP A 746 43.10 2.79 22.57
CA ASP A 746 44.55 3.00 22.59
C ASP A 746 44.89 4.36 23.21
N ALA A 747 45.83 4.37 24.16
CA ALA A 747 46.41 5.61 24.68
C ALA A 747 47.39 6.19 23.64
N ARG A 748 47.02 7.26 22.96
CA ARG A 748 47.92 8.05 22.09
C ARG A 748 47.85 9.51 22.50
N ASP A 749 49.00 10.17 22.60
CA ASP A 749 49.13 11.58 23.03
C ASP A 749 48.51 11.89 24.41
N VAL A 750 48.54 10.94 25.36
CA VAL A 750 47.93 11.15 26.68
C VAL A 750 48.68 12.26 27.42
N PRO A 751 48.01 13.35 27.85
CA PRO A 751 48.67 14.44 28.55
C PRO A 751 49.07 14.00 29.96
N VAL A 752 50.37 13.93 30.23
CA VAL A 752 50.92 13.49 31.52
C VAL A 752 51.74 14.61 32.14
N ALA A 753 51.40 15.02 33.36
CA ALA A 753 52.23 15.93 34.14
C ALA A 753 53.42 15.17 34.72
N ILE A 754 54.64 15.66 34.49
CA ILE A 754 55.84 15.17 35.16
C ILE A 754 56.23 16.19 36.21
N VAL A 755 56.15 15.79 37.49
CA VAL A 755 56.63 16.57 38.64
C VAL A 755 57.96 15.98 39.06
N ALA A 756 59.02 16.77 39.03
CA ALA A 756 60.34 16.34 39.52
C ALA A 756 60.79 17.29 40.63
N ASP A 757 60.86 16.78 41.86
CA ASP A 757 61.33 17.54 43.02
C ASP A 757 62.86 17.69 43.03
N ASP A 758 63.58 16.75 42.40
CA ASP A 758 65.03 16.77 42.24
C ASP A 758 65.44 16.33 40.82
N LEU A 759 66.45 17.00 40.24
CA LEU A 759 66.95 16.81 38.87
C LEU A 759 68.19 15.92 38.83
N GLY A 760 68.18 14.82 39.58
CA GLY A 760 69.24 13.82 39.53
C GLY A 760 69.36 13.16 38.15
N PRO A 761 70.54 12.65 37.77
CA PRO A 761 70.77 12.04 36.46
C PRO A 761 69.86 10.83 36.20
N GLU A 762 69.54 10.05 37.24
CA GLU A 762 68.54 8.97 37.23
C GLU A 762 67.13 9.45 36.85
N ALA A 763 66.67 10.52 37.49
CA ALA A 763 65.33 11.07 37.32
C ALA A 763 65.18 11.67 35.91
N MET A 764 66.21 12.37 35.43
CA MET A 764 66.27 12.91 34.07
C MET A 764 66.27 11.80 33.01
N GLU A 765 66.97 10.70 33.23
CA GLU A 765 66.99 9.57 32.28
C GLU A 765 65.61 8.93 32.13
N PHE A 766 64.90 8.71 33.25
CA PHE A 766 63.54 8.18 33.22
C PHE A 766 62.54 9.17 32.61
N ALA A 767 62.61 10.44 33.00
CA ALA A 767 61.80 11.51 32.41
C ALA A 767 62.04 11.61 30.90
N ALA A 768 63.29 11.51 30.43
CA ALA A 768 63.61 11.51 29.00
C ALA A 768 63.00 10.31 28.26
N ARG A 769 62.94 9.11 28.87
CA ARG A 769 62.24 7.95 28.27
C ARG A 769 60.73 8.17 28.18
N LEU A 770 60.12 8.85 29.15
CA LEU A 770 58.71 9.27 29.08
C LEU A 770 58.48 10.34 28.01
N LEU A 771 59.41 11.31 27.85
CA LEU A 771 59.39 12.34 26.80
C LEU A 771 59.49 11.76 25.38
N LEU A 772 60.21 10.66 25.22
CA LEU A 772 60.44 10.00 23.92
C LEU A 772 59.42 8.90 23.61
N ALA A 773 58.49 8.60 24.51
CA ALA A 773 57.48 7.56 24.28
C ALA A 773 56.31 8.11 23.44
N ASP A 774 56.00 7.46 22.32
CA ASP A 774 54.92 7.84 21.39
C ASP A 774 53.49 7.78 22.00
N THR A 775 53.37 7.30 23.24
CA THR A 775 52.12 7.12 23.97
C THR A 775 51.68 8.39 24.70
N PHE A 776 52.62 9.25 25.10
CA PHE A 776 52.37 10.36 26.02
C PHE A 776 52.67 11.72 25.38
N ARG A 777 51.91 12.74 25.79
CA ARG A 777 52.23 14.16 25.58
C ARG A 777 52.67 14.78 26.92
N PRO A 778 53.90 14.52 27.36
CA PRO A 778 54.33 14.91 28.69
C PRO A 778 54.51 16.42 28.83
N ARG A 779 54.11 16.92 29.98
CA ARG A 779 54.25 18.33 30.39
C ARG A 779 55.00 18.37 31.71
N VAL A 780 56.21 18.91 31.68
CA VAL A 780 56.99 19.13 32.91
C VAL A 780 56.37 20.31 33.65
N VAL A 781 56.02 20.11 34.93
CA VAL A 781 55.42 21.13 35.80
C VAL A 781 56.28 21.31 37.04
N THR A 782 56.30 22.52 37.60
CA THR A 782 57.31 22.92 38.60
C THR A 782 56.98 22.50 40.03
N GLY A 783 55.83 21.86 40.26
CA GLY A 783 55.46 21.36 41.58
C GLY A 783 54.12 20.64 41.63
N MET A 784 53.93 19.83 42.67
CA MET A 784 52.77 18.95 42.82
C MET A 784 51.42 19.70 42.84
N ARG A 785 51.36 20.89 43.45
CA ARG A 785 50.13 21.71 43.49
C ARG A 785 49.64 22.06 42.08
N GLN A 786 50.54 22.45 41.18
CA GLN A 786 50.19 22.78 39.80
C GLN A 786 49.75 21.53 39.02
N ALA A 787 50.40 20.38 39.27
CA ALA A 787 50.02 19.11 38.67
C ALA A 787 48.62 18.66 39.09
N GLU A 788 48.28 18.79 40.37
CA GLU A 788 46.93 18.50 40.89
C GLU A 788 45.87 19.45 40.33
N GLU A 789 46.18 20.75 40.19
CA GLU A 789 45.30 21.71 39.54
C GLU A 789 45.08 21.38 38.07
N ASP A 790 46.13 20.98 37.34
CA ASP A 790 46.04 20.54 35.95
C ASP A 790 45.24 19.24 35.83
N LEU A 791 45.38 18.29 36.75
CA LEU A 791 44.60 17.05 36.80
C LEU A 791 43.12 17.33 37.10
N ARG A 792 42.83 18.18 38.11
CA ARG A 792 41.45 18.59 38.45
C ARG A 792 40.78 19.40 37.34
N ALA A 793 41.55 20.20 36.60
CA ALA A 793 41.07 20.97 35.47
C ALA A 793 40.96 20.16 34.16
N GLY A 794 41.33 18.87 34.18
CA GLY A 794 41.31 18.00 32.98
C GLY A 794 42.35 18.38 31.92
N ARG A 795 43.42 19.09 32.31
CA ARG A 795 44.55 19.45 31.42
C ARG A 795 45.58 18.33 31.31
N VAL A 796 45.63 17.43 32.29
CA VAL A 796 46.41 16.19 32.26
C VAL A 796 45.56 15.04 32.80
N ASP A 797 45.83 13.82 32.33
CA ASP A 797 45.13 12.60 32.73
C ASP A 797 45.93 11.76 33.74
N ALA A 798 47.23 12.07 33.91
CA ALA A 798 48.08 11.46 34.91
C ALA A 798 49.17 12.42 35.40
N ILE A 799 49.65 12.16 36.62
CA ILE A 799 50.79 12.81 37.25
C ILE A 799 51.82 11.74 37.56
N VAL A 800 53.01 11.87 36.99
CA VAL A 800 54.21 11.10 37.34
C VAL A 800 55.07 11.98 38.24
N HIS A 801 55.16 11.60 39.51
CA HIS A 801 55.88 12.35 40.53
C HIS A 801 57.19 11.65 40.91
N LEU A 802 58.31 12.29 40.59
CA LEU A 802 59.67 11.90 40.90
C LEU A 802 60.10 12.64 42.17
N GLN A 803 60.21 11.90 43.28
CA GLN A 803 60.43 12.45 44.62
C GLN A 803 61.89 12.88 44.85
N SER A 804 62.10 13.76 45.83
CA SER A 804 63.40 14.41 46.14
C SER A 804 64.56 13.48 46.53
N ASP A 805 64.30 12.23 46.93
CA ASP A 805 65.35 11.22 47.22
C ASP A 805 65.41 10.11 46.15
N PHE A 806 65.04 10.41 44.91
CA PHE A 806 64.85 9.42 43.83
C PHE A 806 66.01 8.42 43.70
N ALA A 807 67.24 8.91 43.61
CA ALA A 807 68.43 8.09 43.41
C ALA A 807 68.73 7.18 44.62
N ARG A 808 68.60 7.71 45.85
CA ARG A 808 68.78 6.92 47.08
C ARG A 808 67.70 5.84 47.19
N ARG A 809 66.43 6.20 47.00
CA ARG A 809 65.29 5.27 47.05
C ARG A 809 65.37 4.18 45.98
N LEU A 810 65.82 4.53 44.78
CA LEU A 810 66.06 3.56 43.70
C LEU A 810 67.19 2.58 44.06
N SER A 811 68.27 3.08 44.67
CA SER A 811 69.39 2.27 45.14
C SER A 811 68.96 1.30 46.24
N ASP A 812 68.17 1.78 47.22
CA ASP A 812 67.64 0.97 48.31
C ASP A 812 66.64 -0.08 47.79
N ALA A 813 65.79 0.29 46.82
CA ALA A 813 64.83 -0.62 46.20
C ALA A 813 65.51 -1.71 45.35
N THR A 814 66.61 -1.39 44.67
CA THR A 814 67.37 -2.37 43.86
C THR A 814 68.32 -3.22 44.71
N ALA A 815 68.90 -2.67 45.79
CA ALA A 815 69.74 -3.40 46.74
C ALA A 815 68.95 -4.31 47.69
N GLY A 816 67.76 -3.88 48.15
CA GLY A 816 66.86 -4.69 48.98
C GLY A 816 66.29 -5.92 48.25
N ALA A 817 66.15 -5.85 46.93
CA ALA A 817 65.76 -6.99 46.10
C ALA A 817 66.84 -8.09 46.03
N ALA A 818 68.12 -7.76 46.22
CA ALA A 818 69.23 -8.71 46.25
C ALA A 818 69.44 -9.38 47.63
N ALA A 819 68.90 -8.80 48.71
CA ALA A 819 69.06 -9.29 50.09
C ALA A 819 67.86 -10.09 50.63
N SER A 820 66.77 -10.23 49.86
CA SER A 820 65.57 -10.97 50.26
C SER A 820 65.69 -12.47 49.96
N THR A 821 66.48 -13.19 50.75
CA THR A 821 66.18 -14.60 51.03
C THR A 821 65.13 -14.64 52.14
N ALA A 822 63.97 -15.21 51.80
CA ALA A 822 62.79 -15.31 52.64
C ALA A 822 63.10 -15.78 54.08
N ARG A 823 62.60 -15.04 55.08
CA ARG A 823 62.44 -15.55 56.44
C ARG A 823 61.28 -16.56 56.43
N PRO A 824 61.37 -17.73 57.08
CA PRO A 824 60.37 -18.80 56.96
C PRO A 824 58.98 -18.46 57.56
N ASP A 825 58.85 -17.34 58.27
CA ASP A 825 57.75 -17.14 59.22
C ASP A 825 56.65 -16.19 58.71
N GLY A 826 56.73 -15.71 57.47
CA GLY A 826 55.65 -14.96 56.80
C GLY A 826 55.22 -13.62 57.42
N ALA A 827 55.84 -13.16 58.51
CA ALA A 827 55.55 -11.87 59.10
C ALA A 827 56.24 -10.72 58.33
N PRO A 828 55.50 -9.67 57.92
CA PRO A 828 56.11 -8.50 57.28
C PRO A 828 57.00 -7.76 58.30
N PRO A 829 58.17 -7.23 57.88
CA PRO A 829 58.98 -6.40 58.76
C PRO A 829 58.21 -5.13 59.15
N ALA A 830 58.07 -4.89 60.45
CA ALA A 830 57.51 -3.66 60.99
C ALA A 830 58.61 -2.58 60.97
N GLY A 831 58.55 -1.69 59.99
CA GLY A 831 59.47 -0.56 59.88
C GLY A 831 59.44 0.06 58.48
N ASP A 832 58.59 1.08 58.34
CA ASP A 832 58.47 2.06 57.25
C ASP A 832 58.28 1.53 55.81
N ALA A 833 57.44 2.23 55.05
CA ALA A 833 57.01 1.82 53.72
C ALA A 833 58.20 1.54 52.80
N GLY A 834 58.16 0.40 52.09
CA GLY A 834 59.10 0.10 51.01
C GLY A 834 59.27 1.34 50.13
N THR A 835 60.52 1.77 49.94
CA THR A 835 60.91 3.01 49.29
C THR A 835 60.42 3.03 47.84
N VAL A 836 59.25 3.62 47.60
CA VAL A 836 58.72 3.78 46.24
C VAL A 836 59.37 5.01 45.60
N PRO A 837 60.16 4.86 44.52
CA PRO A 837 60.88 5.97 43.91
C PRO A 837 59.99 6.84 43.01
N VAL A 838 58.89 6.31 42.46
CA VAL A 838 57.94 7.03 41.59
C VAL A 838 56.53 6.91 42.14
N GLN A 839 55.84 8.04 42.29
CA GLN A 839 54.41 8.06 42.57
C GLN A 839 53.64 8.35 41.28
N LEU A 840 52.65 7.51 40.97
CA LEU A 840 51.75 7.70 39.83
C LEU A 840 50.35 8.02 40.35
N ILE A 841 49.78 9.13 39.91
CA ILE A 841 48.38 9.50 40.14
C ILE A 841 47.69 9.56 38.79
N VAL A 842 46.63 8.79 38.59
CA VAL A 842 45.85 8.76 37.34
C VAL A 842 44.44 9.27 37.58
N ASN A 843 43.86 9.92 36.57
CA ASN A 843 42.48 10.34 36.58
C ASN A 843 41.55 9.10 36.56
N GLY A 844 40.88 8.83 37.68
CA GLY A 844 40.01 7.66 37.85
C GLY A 844 38.58 7.81 37.34
N VAL A 845 38.22 8.92 36.67
CA VAL A 845 36.87 9.13 36.12
C VAL A 845 36.51 8.07 35.08
N ASP A 846 37.48 7.67 34.26
CA ASP A 846 37.37 6.50 33.38
C ASP A 846 38.34 5.40 33.86
N PRO A 847 37.83 4.31 34.47
CA PRO A 847 38.69 3.25 35.02
C PRO A 847 39.44 2.46 33.93
N ASN A 848 38.94 2.41 32.69
CA ASN A 848 39.62 1.72 31.60
C ASN A 848 40.79 2.57 31.10
N ASN A 849 40.59 3.87 30.92
CA ASN A 849 41.68 4.79 30.58
C ASN A 849 42.74 4.82 31.69
N ALA A 850 42.33 4.94 32.96
CA ALA A 850 43.23 4.93 34.11
C ALA A 850 44.10 3.66 34.20
N ARG A 851 43.49 2.48 33.99
CA ARG A 851 44.23 1.19 33.95
C ARG A 851 45.19 1.12 32.76
N THR A 852 44.76 1.62 31.61
CA THR A 852 45.57 1.64 30.37
C THR A 852 46.80 2.54 30.54
N VAL A 853 46.60 3.79 30.98
CA VAL A 853 47.67 4.75 31.26
C VAL A 853 48.61 4.22 32.34
N SER A 854 48.07 3.63 33.42
CA SER A 854 48.88 3.00 34.47
C SER A 854 49.71 1.84 33.92
N GLY A 855 49.13 0.99 33.08
CA GLY A 855 49.82 -0.12 32.42
C GLY A 855 50.96 0.35 31.51
N TYR A 856 50.71 1.36 30.68
CA TYR A 856 51.74 1.94 29.80
C TYR A 856 52.88 2.59 30.60
N ILE A 857 52.59 3.41 31.61
CA ILE A 857 53.63 4.04 32.46
C ILE A 857 54.44 2.97 33.21
N THR A 858 53.77 1.94 33.73
CA THR A 858 54.43 0.79 34.38
C THR A 858 55.34 0.05 33.39
N SER A 859 54.92 -0.13 32.14
CA SER A 859 55.73 -0.79 31.11
C SER A 859 56.99 0.02 30.76
N VAL A 860 56.87 1.35 30.65
CA VAL A 860 58.01 2.26 30.41
C VAL A 860 58.98 2.22 31.59
N TRP A 861 58.46 2.22 32.83
CA TRP A 861 59.26 2.07 34.05
C TRP A 861 60.03 0.75 34.08
N GLN A 862 59.35 -0.38 33.86
CA GLN A 862 59.97 -1.71 33.89
C GLN A 862 61.01 -1.87 32.78
N SER A 863 60.75 -1.36 31.58
CA SER A 863 61.72 -1.33 30.48
C SER A 863 62.94 -0.48 30.84
N TRP A 864 62.72 0.69 31.47
CA TRP A 864 63.81 1.58 31.87
C TRP A 864 64.70 0.91 32.93
N LEU A 865 64.09 0.33 33.96
CA LEU A 865 64.77 -0.37 35.05
C LEU A 865 65.55 -1.59 34.54
N SER A 866 64.94 -2.41 33.67
CA SER A 866 65.59 -3.59 33.08
C SER A 866 66.84 -3.23 32.27
N GLY A 867 66.80 -2.12 31.53
CA GLY A 867 67.95 -1.61 30.78
C GLY A 867 69.10 -1.18 31.68
N ARG A 868 68.80 -0.56 32.83
CA ARG A 868 69.80 -0.16 33.82
C ARG A 868 70.43 -1.34 34.55
N VAL A 869 69.61 -2.29 34.99
CA VAL A 869 70.09 -3.52 35.65
C VAL A 869 71.03 -4.31 34.71
N ALA A 870 70.70 -4.36 33.41
CA ALA A 870 71.59 -4.94 32.39
C ALA A 870 72.89 -4.14 32.20
N ALA A 871 72.84 -2.80 32.22
CA ALA A 871 74.02 -1.94 32.11
C ALA A 871 74.93 -1.99 33.34
N ALA A 872 74.38 -2.27 34.52
CA ALA A 872 75.11 -2.45 35.78
C ALA A 872 75.78 -3.84 35.92
N GLY A 873 75.70 -4.70 34.89
CA GLY A 873 76.33 -6.02 34.88
C GLY A 873 75.63 -7.08 35.74
N GLN A 874 74.51 -6.74 36.39
CA GLN A 874 73.68 -7.66 37.16
C GLN A 874 72.57 -8.19 36.26
N ALA A 875 72.86 -9.22 35.45
CA ALA A 875 71.80 -9.83 34.65
C ALA A 875 70.74 -10.48 35.58
N PRO A 876 69.45 -10.15 35.45
CA PRO A 876 68.42 -10.87 36.20
C PRO A 876 68.43 -12.34 35.79
N ALA A 877 68.41 -13.26 36.76
CA ALA A 877 68.53 -14.71 36.52
C ALA A 877 67.44 -15.28 35.59
N VAL A 878 66.31 -14.56 35.45
CA VAL A 878 65.22 -14.90 34.53
C VAL A 878 64.78 -13.62 33.81
N ARG A 879 64.94 -13.58 32.48
CA ARG A 879 64.40 -12.52 31.62
C ARG A 879 63.05 -12.95 31.07
N LEU A 880 61.97 -12.47 31.69
CA LEU A 880 60.63 -12.64 31.15
C LEU A 880 60.51 -11.82 29.85
N VAL A 881 60.36 -12.50 28.72
CA VAL A 881 60.08 -11.84 27.43
C VAL A 881 58.62 -12.10 27.06
N PRO A 882 57.70 -11.17 27.38
CA PRO A 882 56.32 -11.29 26.93
C PRO A 882 56.28 -11.23 25.40
N ARG A 883 55.68 -12.24 24.76
CA ARG A 883 55.47 -12.30 23.30
C ARG A 883 53.99 -12.44 22.99
N MET A 884 53.43 -11.47 22.27
CA MET A 884 52.06 -11.52 21.77
C MET A 884 52.05 -12.11 20.35
N TRP A 885 51.30 -13.19 20.14
CA TRP A 885 51.36 -13.98 18.91
C TRP A 885 50.60 -13.36 17.72
N PHE A 886 49.48 -12.68 17.98
CA PHE A 886 48.56 -12.24 16.90
C PHE A 886 48.42 -10.72 16.78
N ASN A 887 48.72 -9.96 17.85
CA ASN A 887 48.74 -8.50 17.84
C ASN A 887 49.96 -7.98 18.61
N PRO A 888 51.18 -8.04 18.04
CA PRO A 888 52.40 -7.61 18.73
C PRO A 888 52.44 -6.10 18.99
N ALA A 889 51.68 -5.31 18.23
CA ALA A 889 51.58 -3.87 18.39
C ALA A 889 50.50 -3.44 19.41
N SER A 890 49.73 -4.39 19.95
CA SER A 890 48.56 -4.11 20.82
C SER A 890 47.58 -3.08 20.24
N ASP A 891 47.47 -3.01 18.92
CA ASP A 891 46.60 -2.03 18.25
C ASP A 891 45.14 -2.46 18.41
N SER A 892 44.33 -1.66 19.10
CA SER A 892 42.93 -1.99 19.35
C SER A 892 42.11 -2.09 18.06
N ARG A 893 42.52 -1.41 16.98
CA ARG A 893 41.82 -1.43 15.68
C ARG A 893 41.81 -2.83 15.08
N TYR A 894 42.87 -3.62 15.31
CA TYR A 894 43.00 -4.98 14.77
C TYR A 894 41.96 -5.94 15.38
N PHE A 895 41.45 -5.65 16.56
CA PHE A 895 40.36 -6.38 17.20
C PHE A 895 38.99 -5.73 16.94
N LEU A 896 38.91 -4.40 17.04
CA LEU A 896 37.66 -3.65 16.95
C LEU A 896 37.02 -3.71 15.57
N VAL A 897 37.79 -3.46 14.50
CA VAL A 897 37.26 -3.36 13.14
C VAL A 897 36.61 -4.67 12.66
N PRO A 898 37.25 -5.85 12.75
CA PRO A 898 36.59 -7.12 12.42
C PRO A 898 35.33 -7.39 13.26
N GLY A 899 35.32 -6.97 14.53
CA GLY A 899 34.13 -7.09 15.37
C GLY A 899 32.98 -6.19 14.95
N LEU A 900 33.28 -4.92 14.61
CA LEU A 900 32.29 -3.98 14.06
C LEU A 900 31.71 -4.46 12.74
N MET A 901 32.51 -5.13 11.89
CA MET A 901 32.02 -5.74 10.66
C MET A 901 30.90 -6.75 10.92
N VAL A 902 30.97 -7.53 12.01
CA VAL A 902 29.89 -8.46 12.40
C VAL A 902 28.59 -7.70 12.66
N LEU A 903 28.66 -6.60 13.42
CA LEU A 903 27.49 -5.79 13.78
C LEU A 903 26.88 -5.14 12.55
N ILE A 904 27.73 -4.53 11.73
CA ILE A 904 27.35 -3.85 10.50
C ILE A 904 26.68 -4.83 9.53
N MET A 905 27.27 -6.01 9.32
CA MET A 905 26.72 -7.02 8.44
C MET A 905 25.44 -7.64 9.00
N THR A 906 25.34 -7.84 10.32
CA THR A 906 24.09 -8.29 10.97
C THR A 906 22.96 -7.29 10.70
N LEU A 907 23.21 -6.01 11.00
CA LEU A 907 22.24 -4.94 10.86
C LEU A 907 21.82 -4.78 9.40
N THR A 908 22.78 -4.77 8.48
CA THR A 908 22.54 -4.64 7.04
C THR A 908 21.70 -5.82 6.52
N GLY A 909 22.12 -7.06 6.78
CA GLY A 909 21.41 -8.25 6.33
C GLY A 909 20.00 -8.35 6.89
N ALA A 910 19.81 -8.09 8.19
CA ALA A 910 18.51 -8.18 8.83
C ALA A 910 17.54 -7.08 8.36
N LEU A 911 17.99 -5.82 8.30
CA LEU A 911 17.13 -4.69 7.90
C LEU A 911 16.70 -4.79 6.45
N LEU A 912 17.61 -5.17 5.54
CA LEU A 912 17.31 -5.25 4.11
C LEU A 912 16.13 -6.17 3.83
N THR A 913 16.10 -7.38 4.43
CA THR A 913 15.00 -8.34 4.18
C THR A 913 13.82 -8.21 5.13
N ALA A 914 13.98 -7.65 6.32
CA ALA A 914 12.86 -7.42 7.24
C ALA A 914 11.77 -6.53 6.66
N MET A 915 12.12 -5.57 5.80
CA MET A 915 11.13 -4.68 5.19
C MET A 915 10.46 -5.26 3.93
N VAL A 916 11.02 -6.31 3.32
CA VAL A 916 10.66 -6.70 1.94
C VAL A 916 9.23 -7.22 1.79
N MET A 917 8.78 -8.10 2.70
CA MET A 917 7.39 -8.59 2.68
C MET A 917 6.44 -7.54 3.26
N ALA A 918 6.82 -6.90 4.36
CA ALA A 918 6.02 -5.86 4.99
C ALA A 918 5.68 -4.72 4.00
N ARG A 919 6.62 -4.33 3.14
CA ARG A 919 6.44 -3.34 2.09
C ARG A 919 5.39 -3.72 1.05
N GLU A 920 5.30 -5.00 0.72
CA GLU A 920 4.35 -5.49 -0.31
C GLU A 920 2.94 -5.63 0.24
N TRP A 921 2.81 -5.90 1.53
CA TRP A 921 1.55 -5.80 2.25
C TRP A 921 1.07 -4.35 2.31
N GLU A 922 1.94 -3.43 2.70
CA GLU A 922 1.62 -2.00 2.83
C GLU A 922 1.24 -1.38 1.47
N ARG A 923 1.91 -1.77 0.40
CA ARG A 923 1.61 -1.31 -0.98
C ARG A 923 0.39 -1.99 -1.61
N GLY A 924 -0.13 -3.07 -1.03
CA GLY A 924 -1.27 -3.83 -1.59
C GLY A 924 -0.93 -4.71 -2.82
N THR A 925 0.32 -4.71 -3.27
CA THR A 925 0.81 -5.49 -4.42
C THR A 925 0.84 -7.00 -4.15
N MET A 926 0.77 -7.41 -2.88
CA MET A 926 0.65 -8.81 -2.49
C MET A 926 -0.62 -9.46 -3.07
N GLU A 927 -1.76 -8.76 -3.11
CA GLU A 927 -3.03 -9.34 -3.56
C GLU A 927 -2.96 -9.78 -5.04
N ALA A 928 -2.41 -8.93 -5.90
CA ALA A 928 -2.18 -9.24 -7.31
C ALA A 928 -1.23 -10.44 -7.49
N LEU A 929 -0.12 -10.48 -6.74
CA LEU A 929 0.82 -11.61 -6.77
C LEU A 929 0.18 -12.92 -6.31
N LEU A 930 -0.72 -12.87 -5.33
CA LEU A 930 -1.37 -14.06 -4.80
C LEU A 930 -2.27 -14.72 -5.85
N VAL A 931 -2.87 -13.96 -6.76
CA VAL A 931 -3.71 -14.51 -7.84
C VAL A 931 -2.88 -15.13 -8.97
N THR A 932 -1.63 -14.70 -9.19
CA THR A 932 -0.75 -15.33 -10.20
C THR A 932 -0.41 -16.79 -9.86
N PRO A 933 0.08 -17.62 -10.80
CA PRO A 933 0.55 -18.99 -10.52
C PRO A 933 1.91 -19.07 -9.79
N VAL A 934 2.53 -17.92 -9.46
CA VAL A 934 3.84 -17.86 -8.78
C VAL A 934 3.77 -18.52 -7.41
N ARG A 935 4.73 -19.38 -7.09
CA ARG A 935 4.81 -20.03 -5.76
C ARG A 935 5.47 -19.11 -4.73
N MET A 936 5.10 -19.22 -3.46
CA MET A 936 5.75 -18.42 -2.40
C MET A 936 7.26 -18.65 -2.34
N GLY A 937 7.73 -19.89 -2.56
CA GLY A 937 9.17 -20.16 -2.64
C GLY A 937 9.88 -19.45 -3.80
N GLU A 938 9.21 -19.29 -4.95
CA GLU A 938 9.73 -18.54 -6.11
C GLU A 938 9.84 -17.04 -5.77
N LEU A 939 8.78 -16.49 -5.15
CA LEU A 939 8.74 -15.09 -4.71
C LEU A 939 9.84 -14.76 -3.69
N LEU A 940 9.99 -15.58 -2.65
CA LEU A 940 10.99 -15.36 -1.59
C LEU A 940 12.41 -15.47 -2.16
N THR A 941 12.68 -16.45 -3.03
CA THR A 941 14.01 -16.62 -3.64
C THR A 941 14.33 -15.48 -4.61
N GLY A 942 13.37 -15.09 -5.45
CA GLY A 942 13.52 -13.96 -6.37
C GLY A 942 13.80 -12.64 -5.65
N LYS A 943 13.33 -12.51 -4.40
CA LYS A 943 13.61 -11.36 -3.54
C LYS A 943 14.96 -11.43 -2.87
N LEU A 944 15.32 -12.58 -2.31
CA LEU A 944 16.54 -12.72 -1.51
C LEU A 944 17.81 -12.47 -2.34
N LEU A 945 17.84 -12.88 -3.60
CA LEU A 945 19.05 -12.83 -4.42
C LEU A 945 19.56 -11.39 -4.70
N PRO A 946 18.72 -10.41 -5.13
CA PRO A 946 19.16 -9.01 -5.26
C PRO A 946 19.71 -8.42 -3.95
N TYR A 947 19.04 -8.66 -2.82
CA TYR A 947 19.52 -8.16 -1.52
C TYR A 947 20.80 -8.86 -1.05
N PHE A 948 20.99 -10.13 -1.40
CA PHE A 948 22.25 -10.84 -1.18
C PHE A 948 23.40 -10.21 -1.95
N VAL A 949 23.22 -9.94 -3.25
CA VAL A 949 24.23 -9.26 -4.07
C VAL A 949 24.55 -7.88 -3.51
N LEU A 950 23.51 -7.12 -3.14
CA LEU A 950 23.68 -5.79 -2.55
C LEU A 950 24.42 -5.84 -1.21
N GLY A 951 24.08 -6.79 -0.33
CA GLY A 951 24.76 -6.99 0.96
C GLY A 951 26.21 -7.46 0.82
N MET A 952 26.50 -8.32 -0.16
CA MET A 952 27.88 -8.70 -0.50
C MET A 952 28.69 -7.49 -0.99
N GLY A 953 28.08 -6.58 -1.74
CA GLY A 953 28.69 -5.30 -2.11
C GLY A 953 29.07 -4.47 -0.87
N GLY A 954 28.17 -4.38 0.11
CA GLY A 954 28.45 -3.77 1.42
C GLY A 954 29.59 -4.46 2.20
N MET A 955 29.65 -5.79 2.17
CA MET A 955 30.76 -6.55 2.77
C MET A 955 32.10 -6.21 2.12
N VAL A 956 32.16 -6.22 0.79
CA VAL A 956 33.38 -5.87 0.03
C VAL A 956 33.85 -4.47 0.38
N LEU A 957 32.93 -3.50 0.44
CA LEU A 957 33.24 -2.12 0.82
C LEU A 957 33.82 -2.04 2.24
N THR A 958 33.22 -2.78 3.19
CA THR A 958 33.68 -2.81 4.59
C THR A 958 35.07 -3.44 4.72
N VAL A 959 35.35 -4.50 3.95
CA VAL A 959 36.68 -5.13 3.88
C VAL A 959 37.73 -4.18 3.30
N ILE A 960 37.41 -3.48 2.20
CA ILE A 960 38.29 -2.48 1.58
C ILE A 960 38.66 -1.40 2.62
N MET A 961 37.67 -0.87 3.34
CA MET A 961 37.96 0.11 4.39
C MET A 961 38.80 -0.47 5.54
N ALA A 962 38.51 -1.70 5.99
CA ALA A 962 39.32 -2.33 7.04
C ALA A 962 40.80 -2.44 6.64
N LEU A 963 41.07 -2.82 5.39
CA LEU A 963 42.43 -2.98 4.86
C LEU A 963 43.14 -1.65 4.61
N TYR A 964 42.49 -0.73 3.88
CA TYR A 964 43.15 0.47 3.38
C TYR A 964 43.01 1.68 4.30
N LEU A 965 41.89 1.82 5.02
CA LEU A 965 41.65 2.95 5.92
C LEU A 965 42.17 2.70 7.34
N PHE A 966 41.92 1.50 7.87
CA PHE A 966 42.29 1.14 9.25
C PHE A 966 43.58 0.33 9.36
N GLY A 967 44.14 -0.14 8.23
CA GLY A 967 45.40 -0.88 8.19
C GLY A 967 45.33 -2.26 8.85
N VAL A 968 44.14 -2.87 8.93
CA VAL A 968 43.97 -4.17 9.57
C VAL A 968 44.60 -5.26 8.69
N PRO A 969 45.47 -6.13 9.24
CA PRO A 969 46.08 -7.20 8.47
C PRO A 969 45.04 -8.23 8.05
N LEU A 970 45.13 -8.73 6.81
CA LEU A 970 44.38 -9.89 6.34
C LEU A 970 45.36 -11.04 6.11
N ARG A 971 45.49 -11.92 7.11
CA ARG A 971 46.43 -13.07 7.03
C ARG A 971 45.86 -14.28 6.30
N GLY A 972 44.53 -14.43 6.30
CA GLY A 972 43.82 -15.51 5.60
C GLY A 972 43.51 -15.19 4.14
N SER A 973 42.79 -16.07 3.48
CA SER A 973 42.42 -15.90 2.06
C SER A 973 41.09 -15.15 1.88
N LEU A 974 41.05 -14.30 0.85
CA LEU A 974 39.83 -13.59 0.44
C LEU A 974 38.70 -14.55 0.03
N ALA A 975 39.03 -15.73 -0.49
CA ALA A 975 38.05 -16.74 -0.87
C ALA A 975 37.33 -17.34 0.35
N VAL A 976 38.07 -17.67 1.42
CA VAL A 976 37.50 -18.14 2.69
C VAL A 976 36.67 -17.03 3.33
N LEU A 977 37.15 -15.79 3.31
CA LEU A 977 36.38 -14.63 3.78
C LEU A 977 35.06 -14.46 3.03
N ALA A 978 35.08 -14.53 1.69
CA ALA A 978 33.89 -14.41 0.85
C ALA A 978 32.90 -15.56 1.11
N GLY A 979 33.39 -16.79 1.27
CA GLY A 979 32.56 -17.95 1.63
C GLY A 979 31.91 -17.81 3.00
N ALA A 980 32.68 -17.44 4.02
CA ALA A 980 32.19 -17.18 5.37
C ALA A 980 31.15 -16.05 5.41
N ALA A 981 31.43 -14.95 4.72
CA ALA A 981 30.52 -13.81 4.61
C ALA A 981 29.23 -14.16 3.87
N SER A 982 29.32 -14.94 2.79
CA SER A 982 28.16 -15.44 2.05
C SER A 982 27.24 -16.29 2.93
N LEU A 983 27.80 -17.24 3.70
CA LEU A 983 27.03 -18.06 4.63
C LEU A 983 26.36 -17.22 5.72
N PHE A 984 27.13 -16.32 6.33
CA PHE A 984 26.62 -15.42 7.36
C PHE A 984 25.50 -14.51 6.82
N LEU A 985 25.71 -13.88 5.67
CA LEU A 985 24.74 -12.99 5.05
C LEU A 985 23.46 -13.75 4.68
N THR A 986 23.58 -14.99 4.20
CA THR A 986 22.40 -15.84 3.94
C THR A 986 21.61 -16.11 5.23
N ALA A 987 22.28 -16.36 6.36
CA ALA A 987 21.62 -16.51 7.65
C ALA A 987 20.95 -15.21 8.14
N ALA A 988 21.65 -14.08 8.04
CA ALA A 988 21.12 -12.77 8.43
C ALA A 988 19.92 -12.35 7.57
N LEU A 989 20.00 -12.52 6.25
CA LEU A 989 18.90 -12.27 5.32
C LEU A 989 17.72 -13.21 5.58
N GLY A 990 17.97 -14.48 5.90
CA GLY A 990 16.93 -15.45 6.26
C GLY A 990 16.20 -15.06 7.55
N MET A 991 16.94 -14.58 8.56
CA MET A 991 16.36 -14.07 9.81
C MET A 991 15.53 -12.80 9.57
N GLY A 992 16.05 -11.84 8.80
CA GLY A 992 15.27 -10.65 8.41
C GLY A 992 14.01 -11.03 7.63
N LEU A 993 14.10 -11.98 6.71
CA LEU A 993 12.93 -12.47 5.97
C LEU A 993 11.89 -13.09 6.90
N PHE A 994 12.31 -13.89 7.89
CA PHE A 994 11.42 -14.44 8.90
C PHE A 994 10.67 -13.36 9.68
N ILE A 995 11.37 -12.30 10.10
CA ILE A 995 10.77 -11.12 10.75
C ILE A 995 9.75 -10.45 9.82
N SER A 996 10.10 -10.32 8.53
CA SER A 996 9.24 -9.73 7.51
C SER A 996 7.91 -10.46 7.32
N VAL A 997 7.88 -11.78 7.50
CA VAL A 997 6.65 -12.59 7.40
C VAL A 997 5.72 -12.35 8.58
N LEU A 998 6.26 -12.02 9.76
CA LEU A 998 5.49 -11.76 10.98
C LEU A 998 4.96 -10.33 11.03
N ALA A 999 5.66 -9.38 10.41
CA ALA A 999 5.30 -7.97 10.43
C ALA A 999 4.39 -7.58 9.25
N ARG A 1000 3.27 -6.91 9.54
CA ARG A 1000 2.38 -6.33 8.51
C ARG A 1000 2.75 -4.91 8.09
N ASN A 1001 3.67 -4.25 8.81
CA ASN A 1001 4.08 -2.87 8.61
C ASN A 1001 5.63 -2.78 8.59
N GLN A 1002 6.19 -2.01 7.65
CA GLN A 1002 7.64 -1.80 7.51
C GLN A 1002 8.28 -1.22 8.79
N PHE A 1003 7.61 -0.29 9.46
CA PHE A 1003 8.12 0.34 10.68
C PHE A 1003 8.30 -0.68 11.81
N ILE A 1004 7.27 -1.50 12.05
CA ILE A 1004 7.31 -2.58 13.05
C ILE A 1004 8.38 -3.61 12.67
N ALA A 1005 8.50 -3.95 11.39
CA ALA A 1005 9.51 -4.89 10.91
C ALA A 1005 10.95 -4.39 11.17
N GLY A 1006 11.22 -3.11 10.90
CA GLY A 1006 12.51 -2.48 11.15
C GLY A 1006 12.89 -2.46 12.63
N GLN A 1007 11.95 -2.08 13.50
CA GLN A 1007 12.16 -2.10 14.96
C GLN A 1007 12.40 -3.53 15.48
N ALA A 1008 11.61 -4.49 15.02
CA ALA A 1008 11.78 -5.90 15.38
C ALA A 1008 13.14 -6.44 14.91
N ALA A 1009 13.59 -6.08 13.69
CA ALA A 1009 14.91 -6.44 13.21
C ALA A 1009 16.02 -5.85 14.08
N LEU A 1010 15.93 -4.57 14.46
CA LEU A 1010 16.93 -3.94 15.32
C LEU A 1010 17.00 -4.62 16.70
N LEU A 1011 15.85 -4.87 17.34
CA LEU A 1011 15.81 -5.46 18.68
C LEU A 1011 16.18 -6.95 18.67
N ALA A 1012 15.73 -7.72 17.68
CA ALA A 1012 15.94 -9.16 17.63
C ALA A 1012 17.30 -9.57 17.06
N THR A 1013 17.96 -8.70 16.27
CA THR A 1013 19.21 -9.07 15.59
C THR A 1013 20.40 -8.24 16.04
N PHE A 1014 20.28 -6.90 16.08
CA PHE A 1014 21.43 -6.03 16.36
C PHE A 1014 21.81 -6.08 17.85
N LEU A 1015 20.85 -5.96 18.76
CA LEU A 1015 21.16 -5.96 20.20
C LEU A 1015 21.81 -7.29 20.64
N PRO A 1016 21.29 -8.48 20.28
CA PRO A 1016 21.96 -9.74 20.58
C PRO A 1016 23.31 -9.87 19.87
N ALA A 1017 23.48 -9.37 18.65
CA ALA A 1017 24.78 -9.37 18.00
C ALA A 1017 25.80 -8.48 18.72
N LEU A 1018 25.38 -7.34 19.28
CA LEU A 1018 26.24 -6.44 20.04
C LEU A 1018 26.76 -7.11 21.32
N PHE A 1019 25.87 -7.74 22.09
CA PHE A 1019 26.19 -8.27 23.41
C PHE A 1019 26.65 -9.74 23.40
N LEU A 1020 26.15 -10.56 22.48
CA LEU A 1020 26.30 -12.03 22.48
C LEU A 1020 27.12 -12.59 21.32
N SER A 1021 27.78 -11.75 20.50
CA SER A 1021 28.67 -12.20 19.42
C SER A 1021 30.08 -12.58 19.88
N GLY A 1022 30.46 -12.26 21.13
CA GLY A 1022 31.85 -12.40 21.57
C GLY A 1022 32.74 -11.23 21.14
N PHE A 1023 32.14 -10.14 20.64
CA PHE A 1023 32.85 -8.92 20.28
C PHE A 1023 33.19 -8.05 21.50
N ILE A 1024 32.17 -7.62 22.25
CA ILE A 1024 32.34 -6.74 23.43
C ILE A 1024 32.61 -7.55 24.69
N PHE A 1025 31.88 -8.63 24.88
CA PHE A 1025 31.97 -9.48 26.06
C PHE A 1025 32.60 -10.82 25.71
N ASP A 1026 33.48 -11.32 26.55
CA ASP A 1026 34.02 -12.67 26.42
C ASP A 1026 32.96 -13.69 26.85
N LEU A 1027 32.40 -14.40 25.87
CA LEU A 1027 31.30 -15.34 26.07
C LEU A 1027 31.66 -16.51 26.99
N GLU A 1028 32.94 -16.91 27.05
CA GLU A 1028 33.35 -18.06 27.89
C GLU A 1028 33.28 -17.73 29.38
N SER A 1029 33.45 -16.45 29.72
CA SER A 1029 33.35 -15.92 31.10
C SER A 1029 31.90 -15.66 31.55
N THR A 1030 30.93 -15.73 30.64
CA THR A 1030 29.52 -15.45 30.95
C THR A 1030 28.81 -16.64 31.61
N PRO A 1031 27.74 -16.42 32.40
CA PRO A 1031 26.98 -17.50 33.01
C PRO A 1031 26.47 -18.53 31.98
N PRO A 1032 26.38 -19.84 32.32
CA PRO A 1032 26.05 -20.89 31.37
C PRO A 1032 24.75 -20.68 30.57
N PHE A 1033 23.73 -20.05 31.19
CA PHE A 1033 22.47 -19.78 30.49
C PHE A 1033 22.65 -18.77 29.34
N VAL A 1034 23.53 -17.77 29.50
CA VAL A 1034 23.85 -16.78 28.46
C VAL A 1034 24.59 -17.45 27.31
N GLN A 1035 25.50 -18.38 27.63
CA GLN A 1035 26.24 -19.16 26.63
C GLN A 1035 25.29 -19.99 25.76
N VAL A 1036 24.30 -20.66 26.37
CA VAL A 1036 23.30 -21.45 25.64
C VAL A 1036 22.52 -20.57 24.66
N VAL A 1037 22.07 -19.39 25.09
CA VAL A 1037 21.35 -18.45 24.22
C VAL A 1037 22.23 -17.95 23.07
N SER A 1038 23.52 -17.72 23.33
CA SER A 1038 24.46 -17.25 22.30
C SER A 1038 24.67 -18.23 21.15
N TYR A 1039 24.43 -19.54 21.33
CA TYR A 1039 24.55 -20.53 20.25
C TYR A 1039 23.49 -20.35 19.15
N ALA A 1040 22.37 -19.68 19.46
CA ALA A 1040 21.35 -19.34 18.47
C ALA A 1040 21.72 -18.10 17.62
N ILE A 1041 22.78 -17.38 17.98
CA ILE A 1041 23.15 -16.09 17.37
C ILE A 1041 24.20 -16.31 16.28
N ALA A 1042 23.81 -16.12 15.01
CA ALA A 1042 24.71 -16.27 13.86
C ALA A 1042 25.97 -15.39 13.95
N ALA A 1043 25.85 -14.20 14.55
CA ALA A 1043 26.94 -13.26 14.74
C ALA A 1043 28.10 -13.83 15.57
N ARG A 1044 27.83 -14.77 16.50
CA ARG A 1044 28.88 -15.46 17.29
C ARG A 1044 29.88 -16.19 16.39
N TYR A 1045 29.36 -17.02 15.49
CA TYR A 1045 30.19 -17.85 14.62
C TYR A 1045 30.95 -17.00 13.59
N PHE A 1046 30.31 -15.95 13.07
CA PHE A 1046 30.95 -15.04 12.13
C PHE A 1046 32.04 -14.17 12.79
N ALA A 1047 31.84 -13.74 14.03
CA ALA A 1047 32.88 -13.03 14.80
C ALA A 1047 34.15 -13.87 14.96
N THR A 1048 34.00 -15.16 15.32
CA THR A 1048 35.13 -16.08 15.43
C THR A 1048 35.83 -16.28 14.08
N LEU A 1049 35.07 -16.42 12.98
CA LEU A 1049 35.63 -16.54 11.62
C LEU A 1049 36.43 -15.29 11.23
N LEU A 1050 35.87 -14.09 11.42
CA LEU A 1050 36.57 -12.84 11.08
C LEU A 1050 37.85 -12.66 11.89
N LYS A 1051 37.81 -12.88 13.21
CA LYS A 1051 39.02 -12.79 14.07
C LYS A 1051 40.12 -13.73 13.57
N THR A 1052 39.75 -14.96 13.22
CA THR A 1052 40.70 -15.96 12.73
C THR A 1052 41.28 -15.55 11.37
N ILE A 1053 40.44 -15.18 10.40
CA ILE A 1053 40.86 -14.83 9.03
C ILE A 1053 41.74 -13.57 9.01
N PHE A 1054 41.42 -12.55 9.81
CA PHE A 1054 42.24 -11.32 9.85
C PHE A 1054 43.53 -11.52 10.66
N LEU A 1055 43.47 -12.16 11.84
CA LEU A 1055 44.61 -12.17 12.79
C LEU A 1055 45.45 -13.45 12.79
N ALA A 1056 44.85 -14.62 12.53
CA ALA A 1056 45.52 -15.92 12.65
C ALA A 1056 45.82 -16.57 11.28
N GLY A 1057 44.98 -16.33 10.27
CA GLY A 1057 45.05 -16.97 8.95
C GLY A 1057 43.95 -18.02 8.73
N ASP A 1058 44.14 -18.91 7.75
CA ASP A 1058 43.16 -19.93 7.37
C ASP A 1058 43.24 -21.17 8.29
N VAL A 1059 42.69 -21.07 9.50
CA VAL A 1059 42.65 -22.18 10.49
C VAL A 1059 41.41 -23.04 10.30
N TRP A 1060 41.52 -24.12 9.53
CA TRP A 1060 40.39 -24.98 9.15
C TRP A 1060 39.65 -25.63 10.32
N GLU A 1061 40.35 -25.96 11.41
CA GLU A 1061 39.75 -26.52 12.63
C GLU A 1061 38.73 -25.57 13.27
N VAL A 1062 38.92 -24.27 13.11
CA VAL A 1062 37.98 -23.24 13.56
C VAL A 1062 36.98 -22.91 12.46
N ILE A 1063 37.42 -22.84 11.20
CA ILE A 1063 36.58 -22.40 10.09
C ILE A 1063 35.43 -23.37 9.82
N VAL A 1064 35.70 -24.68 9.74
CA VAL A 1064 34.69 -25.66 9.33
C VAL A 1064 33.52 -25.76 10.32
N PRO A 1065 33.73 -25.91 11.64
CA PRO A 1065 32.62 -26.00 12.59
C PRO A 1065 31.75 -24.73 12.60
N ASN A 1066 32.38 -23.55 12.56
CA ASN A 1066 31.66 -22.27 12.54
C ASN A 1066 30.89 -22.07 11.22
N ALA A 1067 31.46 -22.46 10.08
CA ALA A 1067 30.79 -22.39 8.78
C ALA A 1067 29.58 -23.36 8.70
N LEU A 1068 29.72 -24.57 9.24
CA LEU A 1068 28.61 -25.53 9.33
C LEU A 1068 27.48 -25.02 10.23
N ALA A 1069 27.81 -24.40 11.37
CA ALA A 1069 26.82 -23.77 12.23
C ALA A 1069 26.06 -22.63 11.51
N LEU A 1070 26.77 -21.78 10.77
CA LEU A 1070 26.14 -20.74 9.95
C LEU A 1070 25.23 -21.32 8.86
N ALA A 1071 25.68 -22.37 8.17
CA ALA A 1071 24.87 -23.05 7.16
C ALA A 1071 23.59 -23.67 7.76
N ALA A 1072 23.68 -24.28 8.94
CA ALA A 1072 22.54 -24.83 9.67
C ALA A 1072 21.55 -23.74 10.08
N LEU A 1073 22.03 -22.61 10.61
CA LEU A 1073 21.18 -21.46 10.95
C LEU A 1073 20.52 -20.85 9.71
N ALA A 1074 21.26 -20.69 8.61
CA ALA A 1074 20.71 -20.23 7.34
C ALA A 1074 19.58 -21.15 6.84
N ALA A 1075 19.81 -22.45 6.82
CA ALA A 1075 18.81 -23.44 6.43
C ALA A 1075 17.59 -23.40 7.35
N PHE A 1076 17.78 -23.25 8.66
CA PHE A 1076 16.72 -23.13 9.65
C PHE A 1076 15.83 -21.90 9.37
N PHE A 1077 16.40 -20.69 9.30
CA PHE A 1077 15.61 -19.48 9.11
C PHE A 1077 14.88 -19.46 7.76
N LEU A 1078 15.54 -19.89 6.68
CA LEU A 1078 14.90 -19.97 5.36
C LEU A 1078 13.77 -21.00 5.33
N THR A 1079 13.95 -22.15 5.99
CA THR A 1079 12.91 -23.18 6.09
C THR A 1079 11.71 -22.69 6.91
N VAL A 1080 11.95 -22.08 8.07
CA VAL A 1080 10.88 -21.54 8.92
C VAL A 1080 10.13 -20.41 8.20
N ALA A 1081 10.83 -19.48 7.55
CA ALA A 1081 10.21 -18.42 6.76
C ALA A 1081 9.32 -19.00 5.65
N ARG A 1082 9.81 -20.02 4.93
CA ARG A 1082 9.04 -20.71 3.89
C ARG A 1082 7.80 -21.43 4.45
N LEU A 1083 7.91 -22.09 5.59
CA LEU A 1083 6.80 -22.81 6.22
C LEU A 1083 5.70 -21.87 6.75
N ARG A 1084 6.09 -20.66 7.20
CA ARG A 1084 5.16 -19.64 7.70
C ARG A 1084 4.51 -18.82 6.58
N CYS A 1085 5.18 -18.63 5.45
CA CYS A 1085 4.61 -17.97 4.26
C CYS A 1085 3.55 -18.86 3.57
N ARG A 1086 2.29 -18.75 4.01
CA ARG A 1086 1.15 -19.36 3.31
C ARG A 1086 0.58 -18.39 2.28
N LYS A 1087 0.14 -18.91 1.13
CA LYS A 1087 -0.44 -18.13 0.02
C LYS A 1087 -1.91 -17.77 0.29
N ARG A 1088 -2.17 -17.06 1.40
CA ARG A 1088 -3.50 -16.69 1.92
C ARG A 1088 -3.46 -15.27 2.51
N LEU A 1089 -4.60 -14.59 2.52
CA LEU A 1089 -4.73 -13.23 3.07
C LEU A 1089 -4.91 -13.18 4.60
N ASP A 1090 -5.19 -14.31 5.25
CA ASP A 1090 -5.48 -14.42 6.69
C ASP A 1090 -4.22 -14.30 7.58
#